data_AF-A0A3M1MX77-F1
#
_entry.id   AF-A0A3M1MX77-F1
#
_cell.length_a   1.000
_cell.length_b   1.000
_cell.length_c   1.000
_cell.angle_alpha   90.00
_cell.angle_beta   90.00
_cell.angle_gamma   90.00
#
_symmetry.space_group_name_H-M   'P 1'
#
loop_
_entity.id
_entity.type
_entity.pdbx_description
1 polymer ?
#
loop_
_entity_poly.entity_id
_entity_poly.type
_entity_poly.pdbx_seq_one_letter_code
_entity_poly.pdbx_strand_id
1 'polypeptide(L)'
;MPTSLASYLQQITTLTQHGDAREESYYPALKTLLEEIGMAQGRTIQVTVLPKPTEAGNPDFRVWDGSYQVIGYIEAKAPGAKLDQVETSEQLQRYLHTFPNLILTDFYEFRLYREGVLLERALLARPFIAQKLKTKPPAEQVEALNDLLTTYFSFALPPTFTAEDLARELARRTRFLRDQVILPEVVQQKGAVYGFYEAFQQYLIAGLTPEQFADIYAQTITYGLFAARTRAHGPFNRQMAYGLIPSTIGILRDVFQFISLGKPSPQMEVIVDDIAAVLNAADVQALLTQYHRQGKGDDPILHFYETFLAEYDPQTREQRGVYYTPQPVVNYIVRGVHHLLQARFALPDGLADQSVTLLDPAAGTLTFPAAAIRLAFTTYIERYGEGGKGHFLRSHILPHFYAFELLMAPYAIGHMKIGFLLESLGVPLHNGERFQSYLTNALEMEDLQQTRIPGLASLSEESHRAAQVKKDEPILVILGNPPYSGISANQNSWTEKLLKTDIDGAQSYYTVDGKPLGEKNPKWLQDDYVKFLRFAQWKIHKAGRGIVAMITNHGYLDNPTFRGMRQSLLKTFDEIYILDLHGNSLKRETAPDGGPDENVFDIRQGVAIAFFIKHGKEAPRGLFHADLYGTREEKYKWLESHDLTTAGYQSLTPESPFYFFVPRTTQNLHAYRSWPSIPEIFPVNSVGIVTARDNLTIHWTPEEAWTTVLNFSRMDEDLARQAYQLGRDARDWKVSLAQQDLRRDGGPYRDKVVPILYRPFDVRYTYYTGCSRGFHCMPRPEVMRHM
;
A
#
# COMPACT_ATOMS: atom_id res chain seq x y z
N MET A 1 17.34 36.85 36.37
CA MET A 1 15.89 36.64 36.16
C MET A 1 15.14 37.95 35.93
N PRO A 2 15.02 38.91 36.88
CA PRO A 2 14.31 40.17 36.60
C PRO A 2 15.00 41.07 35.54
N THR A 3 16.32 40.91 35.36
CA THR A 3 17.11 41.65 34.37
C THR A 3 16.88 41.22 32.91
N SER A 4 16.64 39.93 32.64
CA SER A 4 16.40 39.41 31.27
C SER A 4 15.03 39.84 30.74
N LEU A 5 13.97 39.72 31.56
CA LEU A 5 12.63 40.20 31.20
C LEU A 5 12.55 41.72 31.08
N ALA A 6 13.27 42.46 31.94
CA ALA A 6 13.34 43.91 31.83
C ALA A 6 14.07 44.35 30.55
N SER A 7 15.10 43.62 30.13
CA SER A 7 15.81 43.82 28.85
C SER A 7 14.92 43.48 27.66
N TYR A 8 14.23 42.34 27.69
CA TYR A 8 13.29 41.89 26.67
C TYR A 8 12.18 42.92 26.42
N LEU A 9 11.49 43.37 27.47
CA LEU A 9 10.45 44.39 27.34
C LEU A 9 11.00 45.73 26.83
N GLN A 10 12.24 46.09 27.20
CA GLN A 10 12.89 47.28 26.66
C GLN A 10 13.15 47.16 25.16
N GLN A 11 13.70 46.03 24.70
CA GLN A 11 13.98 45.77 23.29
C GLN A 11 12.71 45.79 22.44
N ILE A 12 11.64 45.10 22.87
CA ILE A 12 10.36 45.08 22.14
C ILE A 12 9.72 46.48 22.13
N THR A 13 9.78 47.22 23.24
CA THR A 13 9.25 48.59 23.29
C THR A 13 9.99 49.49 22.30
N THR A 14 11.32 49.43 22.27
CA THR A 14 12.13 50.23 21.34
C THR A 14 11.79 49.89 19.89
N LEU A 15 11.70 48.60 19.53
CA LEU A 15 11.29 48.15 18.18
C LEU A 15 9.88 48.67 17.82
N THR A 16 8.95 48.64 18.77
CA THR A 16 7.58 49.14 18.57
C THR A 16 7.53 50.66 18.39
N GLN A 17 8.39 51.41 19.06
CA GLN A 17 8.47 52.88 18.95
C GLN A 17 9.02 53.36 17.61
N HIS A 18 9.94 52.61 17.00
CA HIS A 18 10.50 52.92 15.67
C HIS A 18 9.43 52.93 14.58
N GLY A 19 8.39 52.09 14.70
CA GLY A 19 7.18 52.16 13.89
C GLY A 19 7.29 51.56 12.48
N ASP A 20 8.45 51.04 12.10
CA ASP A 20 8.74 50.35 10.82
C ASP A 20 9.04 48.84 11.01
N ALA A 21 8.96 48.33 12.24
CA ALA A 21 9.24 46.94 12.58
C ALA A 21 8.19 45.96 12.02
N ARG A 22 8.66 44.91 11.35
CA ARG A 22 7.87 43.71 11.00
C ARG A 22 7.89 42.69 12.15
N GLU A 23 6.98 41.71 12.11
CA GLU A 23 6.89 40.60 13.07
C GLU A 23 8.26 39.94 13.35
N GLU A 24 9.01 39.63 12.29
CA GLU A 24 10.34 39.01 12.34
C GLU A 24 11.39 39.84 13.10
N SER A 25 11.20 41.17 13.19
CA SER A 25 12.12 42.09 13.88
C SER A 25 12.18 41.81 15.38
N TYR A 26 11.13 41.20 15.94
CA TYR A 26 11.01 40.87 17.35
C TYR A 26 11.63 39.50 17.71
N TYR A 27 11.96 38.68 16.70
CA TYR A 27 12.40 37.31 16.94
C TYR A 27 13.75 37.19 17.67
N PRO A 28 14.76 38.05 17.41
CA PRO A 28 16.00 38.01 18.18
C PRO A 28 15.78 38.24 19.69
N ALA A 29 14.82 39.11 20.05
CA ALA A 29 14.50 39.38 21.45
C ALA A 29 13.88 38.14 22.12
N LEU A 30 12.92 37.47 21.45
CA LEU A 30 12.31 36.25 21.95
C LEU A 30 13.31 35.09 22.04
N LYS A 31 14.15 34.90 21.01
CA LYS A 31 15.25 33.93 21.00
C LYS A 31 16.14 34.10 22.23
N THR A 32 16.63 35.32 22.45
CA THR A 32 17.52 35.64 23.57
C THR A 32 16.83 35.39 24.91
N LEU A 33 15.56 35.78 25.05
CA LEU A 33 14.78 35.53 26.26
C LEU A 33 14.71 34.04 26.59
N LEU A 34 14.38 33.19 25.60
CA LEU A 34 14.25 31.74 25.80
C LEU A 34 15.59 31.09 26.19
N GLU A 35 16.68 31.48 25.54
CA GLU A 35 18.03 30.97 25.82
C GLU A 35 18.50 31.41 27.22
N GLU A 36 18.28 32.67 27.61
CA GLU A 36 18.65 33.20 28.93
C GLU A 36 17.82 32.58 30.06
N ILE A 37 16.50 32.43 29.89
CA ILE A 37 15.64 31.78 30.89
C ILE A 37 16.00 30.31 31.01
N GLY A 38 16.23 29.61 29.89
CA GLY A 38 16.70 28.23 29.88
C GLY A 38 18.00 28.06 30.69
N MET A 39 19.00 28.90 30.40
CA MET A 39 20.28 28.89 31.11
C MET A 39 20.11 29.18 32.61
N ALA A 40 19.26 30.14 32.97
CA ALA A 40 18.99 30.48 34.36
C ALA A 40 18.21 29.38 35.12
N GLN A 41 17.48 28.52 34.41
CA GLN A 41 16.85 27.30 34.93
C GLN A 41 17.78 26.08 34.91
N GLY A 42 19.06 26.24 34.56
CA GLY A 42 20.02 25.15 34.49
C GLY A 42 19.83 24.20 33.29
N ARG A 43 19.14 24.67 32.24
CA ARG A 43 18.86 23.89 31.02
C ARG A 43 19.65 24.46 29.84
N THR A 44 20.13 23.57 28.98
CA THR A 44 20.69 23.98 27.68
C THR A 44 19.53 24.16 26.71
N ILE A 45 19.26 25.40 26.30
CA ILE A 45 18.22 25.70 25.31
C ILE A 45 18.90 26.24 24.06
N GLN A 46 18.61 25.63 22.91
CA GLN A 46 18.96 26.17 21.61
C GLN A 46 17.69 26.50 20.85
N VAL A 47 17.64 27.67 20.22
CA VAL A 47 16.44 28.13 19.49
C VAL A 47 16.79 28.37 18.03
N THR A 48 16.05 27.70 17.15
CA THR A 48 16.06 27.97 15.71
C THR A 48 14.92 28.94 15.38
N VAL A 49 15.27 30.13 14.90
CA VAL A 49 14.34 31.18 14.46
C VAL A 49 14.08 31.07 12.97
N LEU A 50 12.83 31.28 12.53
CA LEU A 50 12.40 31.11 11.14
C LEU A 50 12.90 29.77 10.59
N PRO A 51 12.57 28.64 11.26
CA PRO A 51 12.93 27.33 10.74
C PRO A 51 12.33 27.23 9.34
N LYS A 52 13.20 26.94 8.37
CA LYS A 52 12.95 27.23 6.96
C LYS A 52 11.56 26.65 6.55
N PRO A 53 10.64 27.45 5.99
CA PRO A 53 9.18 27.23 6.04
C PRO A 53 8.75 25.91 5.40
N THR A 54 7.74 25.20 5.94
CA THR A 54 7.04 24.03 5.31
C THR A 54 5.70 24.43 4.66
N GLU A 55 5.08 23.63 3.77
CA GLU A 55 3.73 23.96 3.21
C GLU A 55 2.59 23.73 4.18
N ALA A 56 2.88 23.10 5.34
CA ALA A 56 1.98 23.21 6.48
C ALA A 56 2.13 24.52 7.25
N GLY A 57 3.04 25.39 6.81
CA GLY A 57 3.67 26.40 7.65
C GLY A 57 4.60 25.77 8.68
N ASN A 58 5.67 26.47 9.02
CA ASN A 58 6.41 26.14 10.23
C ASN A 58 6.06 27.14 11.31
N PRO A 59 5.98 26.70 12.58
CA PRO A 59 6.06 27.60 13.71
C PRO A 59 7.32 28.46 13.59
N ASP A 60 7.21 29.75 13.90
CA ASP A 60 8.30 30.73 13.81
C ASP A 60 9.56 30.35 14.59
N PHE A 61 9.42 29.51 15.62
CA PHE A 61 10.54 29.00 16.40
C PHE A 61 10.46 27.49 16.62
N ARG A 62 11.63 26.87 16.65
CA ARG A 62 11.84 25.51 17.16
C ARG A 62 12.83 25.57 18.33
N VAL A 63 12.49 24.87 19.41
CA VAL A 63 13.27 24.88 20.65
C VAL A 63 13.82 23.49 20.92
N TRP A 64 15.11 23.42 21.22
CA TRP A 64 15.87 22.19 21.44
C TRP A 64 16.47 22.17 22.85
N ASP A 65 16.66 20.97 23.39
CA ASP A 65 17.28 20.73 24.71
C ASP A 65 18.82 20.69 24.68
N GLY A 66 19.42 20.94 23.51
CA GLY A 66 20.87 20.86 23.29
C GLY A 66 21.41 19.45 23.02
N SER A 67 20.57 18.40 23.05
CA SER A 67 20.93 17.00 22.78
C SER A 67 20.29 16.46 21.49
N TYR A 68 19.87 17.36 20.59
CA TYR A 68 19.10 17.09 19.37
C TYR A 68 17.64 16.66 19.61
N GLN A 69 17.11 16.78 20.83
CA GLN A 69 15.68 16.59 21.07
C GLN A 69 14.91 17.90 20.95
N VAL A 70 13.78 17.84 20.25
CA VAL A 70 12.85 18.97 20.13
C VAL A 70 12.01 19.04 21.40
N ILE A 71 12.11 20.16 22.12
CA ILE A 71 11.27 20.50 23.27
C ILE A 71 9.89 20.94 22.78
N GLY A 72 9.84 21.69 21.69
CA GLY A 72 8.58 22.17 21.15
C GLY A 72 8.77 23.26 20.13
N TYR A 73 7.64 23.84 19.78
CA TYR A 73 7.53 24.83 18.73
C TYR A 73 6.89 26.12 19.27
N ILE A 74 7.11 27.25 18.61
CA ILE A 74 6.47 28.52 18.96
C ILE A 74 5.99 29.18 17.68
N GLU A 75 4.70 29.53 17.63
CA GLU A 75 4.12 30.42 16.63
C GLU A 75 4.01 31.83 17.22
N ALA A 76 4.61 32.80 16.56
CA ALA A 76 4.56 34.20 16.95
C ALA A 76 3.62 34.99 16.02
N LYS A 77 3.10 36.10 16.55
CA LYS A 77 2.30 37.07 15.79
C LYS A 77 2.75 38.47 16.14
N ALA A 78 2.49 39.42 15.25
CA ALA A 78 2.83 40.82 15.47
C ALA A 78 2.30 41.31 16.83
N PRO A 79 3.08 42.14 17.57
CA PRO A 79 2.67 42.54 18.91
C PRO A 79 1.30 43.23 18.96
N GLY A 80 0.43 42.81 19.89
CA GLY A 80 -0.95 43.29 19.99
C GLY A 80 -1.94 42.60 19.06
N ALA A 81 -1.56 41.52 18.37
CA ALA A 81 -2.47 40.69 17.60
C ALA A 81 -3.55 40.04 18.48
N LYS A 82 -4.75 39.83 17.92
CA LYS A 82 -5.86 39.16 18.61
C LYS A 82 -5.66 37.66 18.60
N LEU A 83 -4.94 37.13 19.61
CA LEU A 83 -4.63 35.71 19.71
C LEU A 83 -5.88 34.80 19.68
N ASP A 84 -7.03 35.25 20.21
CA ASP A 84 -8.29 34.49 20.16
C ASP A 84 -8.79 34.21 18.72
N GLN A 85 -8.47 35.08 17.76
CA GLN A 85 -8.81 34.87 16.34
C GLN A 85 -7.79 33.97 15.65
N VAL A 86 -6.53 34.06 16.05
CA VAL A 86 -5.45 33.20 15.52
C VAL A 86 -5.66 31.76 15.98
N GLU A 87 -6.19 31.59 17.20
CA GLU A 87 -6.50 30.30 17.79
C GLU A 87 -7.48 29.46 16.95
N THR A 88 -8.41 30.11 16.26
CA THR A 88 -9.40 29.45 15.40
C THR A 88 -8.98 29.35 13.92
N SER A 89 -7.77 29.81 13.57
CA SER A 89 -7.27 29.73 12.20
C SER A 89 -6.95 28.29 11.78
N GLU A 90 -7.16 27.97 10.50
CA GLU A 90 -6.82 26.65 9.94
C GLU A 90 -5.34 26.30 10.18
N GLN A 91 -4.45 27.29 10.08
CA GLN A 91 -3.01 27.11 10.31
C GLN A 91 -2.71 26.67 11.75
N LEU A 92 -3.23 27.37 12.77
CA LEU A 92 -2.93 27.01 14.14
C LEU A 92 -3.60 25.70 14.54
N GLN A 93 -4.84 25.44 14.10
CA GLN A 93 -5.52 24.17 14.35
C GLN A 93 -4.72 22.97 13.80
N ARG A 94 -4.08 23.16 12.64
CA ARG A 94 -3.15 22.17 12.05
C ARG A 94 -1.89 21.98 12.90
N TYR A 95 -1.30 23.05 13.43
CA TYR A 95 -0.14 22.96 14.33
C TYR A 95 -0.47 22.25 15.64
N LEU A 96 -1.61 22.58 16.24
CA LEU A 96 -2.09 21.95 17.48
C LEU A 96 -2.31 20.45 17.34
N HIS A 97 -2.73 19.99 16.15
CA HIS A 97 -2.85 18.55 15.84
C HIS A 97 -1.51 17.85 15.56
N THR A 98 -0.50 18.59 15.10
CA THR A 98 0.77 18.01 14.63
C THR A 98 1.82 17.98 15.73
N PHE A 99 1.97 19.11 16.44
CA PHE A 99 3.05 19.32 17.40
C PHE A 99 2.55 19.11 18.83
N PRO A 100 3.19 18.20 19.60
CA PRO A 100 2.71 17.83 20.93
C PRO A 100 2.92 18.94 21.98
N ASN A 101 3.80 19.91 21.71
CA ASN A 101 4.12 21.01 22.62
C ASN A 101 4.37 22.30 21.82
N LEU A 102 3.44 23.26 21.91
CA LEU A 102 3.39 24.47 21.09
C LEU A 102 3.09 25.71 21.95
N ILE A 103 3.81 26.80 21.73
CA ILE A 103 3.44 28.12 22.27
C ILE A 103 2.86 28.99 21.15
N LEU A 104 1.78 29.73 21.44
CA LEU A 104 1.31 30.86 20.63
C LEU A 104 1.63 32.16 21.39
N THR A 105 2.21 33.16 20.73
CA THR A 105 2.53 34.44 21.38
C THR A 105 2.41 35.65 20.45
N ASP A 106 2.06 36.81 21.02
CA ASP A 106 2.22 38.13 20.39
C ASP A 106 3.38 38.93 21.04
N PHE A 107 4.36 38.23 21.62
CA PHE A 107 5.48 38.76 22.41
C PHE A 107 5.11 39.34 23.78
N TYR A 108 3.83 39.60 24.05
CA TYR A 108 3.34 40.14 25.32
C TYR A 108 2.47 39.12 26.08
N GLU A 109 1.68 38.34 25.35
CA GLU A 109 0.89 37.23 25.83
C GLU A 109 1.47 35.91 25.31
N PHE A 110 1.53 34.89 26.16
CA PHE A 110 2.00 33.55 25.83
C PHE A 110 0.93 32.54 26.20
N ARG A 111 0.61 31.62 25.28
CA ARG A 111 -0.33 30.51 25.47
C ARG A 111 0.38 29.21 25.19
N LEU A 112 0.47 28.32 26.18
CA LEU A 112 1.09 27.01 26.04
C LEU A 112 0.02 25.96 25.77
N TYR A 113 0.20 25.21 24.68
CA TYR A 113 -0.62 24.07 24.32
C TYR A 113 0.19 22.78 24.40
N ARG A 114 -0.46 21.72 24.89
CA ARG A 114 0.08 20.36 24.89
C ARG A 114 -0.97 19.40 24.36
N GLU A 115 -0.59 18.61 23.35
CA GLU A 115 -1.51 17.71 22.64
C GLU A 115 -2.80 18.41 22.19
N GLY A 116 -2.68 19.64 21.68
CA GLY A 116 -3.79 20.48 21.24
C GLY A 116 -4.63 21.11 22.36
N VAL A 117 -4.33 20.85 23.64
CA VAL A 117 -5.06 21.40 24.79
C VAL A 117 -4.29 22.59 25.37
N LEU A 118 -4.97 23.72 25.58
CA LEU A 118 -4.41 24.88 26.27
C LEU A 118 -4.14 24.53 27.74
N LEU A 119 -2.87 24.59 28.16
CA LEU A 119 -2.44 24.31 29.53
C LEU A 119 -2.33 25.59 30.36
N GLU A 120 -1.58 26.56 29.86
CA GLU A 120 -1.21 27.76 30.62
C GLU A 120 -1.26 29.00 29.73
N ARG A 121 -1.53 30.15 30.37
CA ARG A 121 -1.56 31.47 29.72
C ARG A 121 -0.91 32.50 30.64
N ALA A 122 -0.01 33.31 30.10
CA ALA A 122 0.64 34.39 30.82
C ALA A 122 0.62 35.70 30.00
N LEU A 123 0.12 36.78 30.61
CA LEU A 123 0.17 38.14 30.05
C LEU A 123 1.31 38.92 30.72
N LEU A 124 2.47 38.97 30.08
CA LEU A 124 3.66 39.62 30.61
C LEU A 124 3.50 41.14 30.72
N ALA A 125 2.87 41.77 29.73
CA ALA A 125 2.71 43.23 29.69
C ALA A 125 1.58 43.61 28.73
N ARG A 126 0.99 44.80 28.89
CA ARG A 126 -0.08 45.28 28.00
C ARG A 126 0.49 45.97 26.76
N PRO A 127 0.23 45.45 25.53
CA PRO A 127 0.76 46.04 24.29
C PRO A 127 0.30 47.49 24.06
N PHE A 128 -0.88 47.87 24.58
CA PHE A 128 -1.42 49.22 24.48
C PHE A 128 -0.46 50.30 25.02
N ILE A 129 0.28 50.02 26.10
CA ILE A 129 1.19 51.00 26.71
C ILE A 129 2.37 51.28 25.77
N ALA A 130 2.98 50.23 25.20
CA ALA A 130 4.06 50.38 24.23
C ALA A 130 3.58 51.05 22.93
N GLN A 131 2.39 50.69 22.42
CA GLN A 131 1.89 51.16 21.13
C GLN A 131 1.30 52.57 21.17
N LYS A 132 0.53 52.92 22.21
CA LYS A 132 -0.20 54.20 22.30
C LYS A 132 0.51 55.22 23.18
N LEU A 133 1.06 54.78 24.31
CA LEU A 133 1.77 55.67 25.23
C LEU A 133 3.26 55.81 24.91
N LYS A 134 3.77 54.98 23.98
CA LYS A 134 5.18 54.97 23.55
C LYS A 134 6.16 54.91 24.72
N THR A 135 5.81 54.18 25.77
CA THR A 135 6.67 53.95 26.95
C THR A 135 6.77 52.46 27.26
N LYS A 136 7.80 52.07 28.01
CA LYS A 136 7.99 50.67 28.41
C LYS A 136 6.84 50.23 29.32
N PRO A 137 6.09 49.17 28.98
CA PRO A 137 5.06 48.65 29.86
C PRO A 137 5.66 48.04 31.12
N PRO A 138 5.00 48.15 32.29
CA PRO A 138 5.36 47.39 33.47
C PRO A 138 5.14 45.90 33.21
N ALA A 139 6.02 45.06 33.75
CA ALA A 139 5.80 43.61 33.74
C ALA A 139 4.72 43.26 34.77
N GLU A 140 3.68 42.54 34.36
CA GLU A 140 2.53 42.14 35.18
C GLU A 140 2.69 40.69 35.68
N GLN A 141 2.60 39.70 34.78
CA GLN A 141 2.57 38.28 35.17
C GLN A 141 3.93 37.59 34.99
N VAL A 142 4.96 38.09 35.68
CA VAL A 142 6.33 37.56 35.58
C VAL A 142 6.45 36.11 36.07
N GLU A 143 5.84 35.79 37.22
CA GLU A 143 5.88 34.42 37.77
C GLU A 143 5.15 33.44 36.84
N ALA A 144 3.95 33.78 36.38
CA ALA A 144 3.19 32.93 35.47
C ALA A 144 3.92 32.66 34.14
N LEU A 145 4.65 33.63 33.59
CA LEU A 145 5.46 33.38 32.38
C LEU A 145 6.65 32.46 32.68
N ASN A 146 7.31 32.63 33.82
CA ASN A 146 8.41 31.73 34.21
C ASN A 146 7.91 30.30 34.42
N ASP A 147 6.75 30.12 35.05
CA ASP A 147 6.11 28.82 35.24
C ASP A 147 5.77 28.20 33.88
N LEU A 148 5.12 28.97 32.99
CA LEU A 148 4.80 28.53 31.63
C LEU A 148 6.02 28.08 30.85
N LEU A 149 7.10 28.86 30.86
CA LEU A 149 8.35 28.50 30.18
C LEU A 149 9.04 27.31 30.85
N THR A 150 8.95 27.17 32.18
CA THR A 150 9.43 25.97 32.89
C THR A 150 8.64 24.74 32.44
N THR A 151 7.31 24.82 32.40
CA THR A 151 6.41 23.76 31.91
C THR A 151 6.73 23.41 30.46
N TYR A 152 6.95 24.42 29.61
CA TYR A 152 7.32 24.24 28.21
C TYR A 152 8.68 23.54 28.06
N PHE A 153 9.72 24.03 28.72
CA PHE A 153 11.06 23.44 28.66
C PHE A 153 11.12 22.03 29.26
N SER A 154 10.24 21.71 30.21
CA SER A 154 10.12 20.38 30.81
C SER A 154 9.53 19.32 29.89
N PHE A 155 9.00 19.70 28.72
CA PHE A 155 8.50 18.74 27.77
C PHE A 155 9.63 17.85 27.23
N ALA A 156 9.38 16.55 27.27
CA ALA A 156 10.15 15.54 26.58
C ALA A 156 9.16 14.58 25.92
N LEU A 157 9.53 14.05 24.75
CA LEU A 157 8.80 12.90 24.20
C LEU A 157 8.86 11.74 25.21
N PRO A 158 7.79 10.93 25.32
CA PRO A 158 7.77 9.84 26.27
C PRO A 158 8.96 8.90 26.02
N PRO A 159 9.71 8.51 27.07
CA PRO A 159 10.91 7.68 26.93
C PRO A 159 10.58 6.24 26.52
N THR A 160 9.31 5.84 26.65
CA THR A 160 8.81 4.52 26.28
C THR A 160 7.65 4.69 25.32
N PHE A 161 7.88 4.38 24.05
CA PHE A 161 6.81 4.20 23.07
C PHE A 161 6.37 2.74 23.10
N THR A 162 5.07 2.47 23.03
CA THR A 162 4.60 1.19 22.50
C THR A 162 4.81 1.17 20.98
N ALA A 163 4.71 0.01 20.35
CA ALA A 163 4.85 -0.06 18.91
C ALA A 163 3.73 0.68 18.19
N GLU A 164 2.52 0.61 18.73
CA GLU A 164 1.34 1.32 18.26
C GLU A 164 1.51 2.85 18.40
N ASP A 165 2.04 3.33 19.54
CA ASP A 165 2.30 4.77 19.74
C ASP A 165 3.34 5.27 18.75
N LEU A 166 4.44 4.54 18.59
CA LEU A 166 5.50 4.90 17.64
C LEU A 166 4.96 4.91 16.20
N ALA A 167 4.21 3.87 15.81
CA ALA A 167 3.58 3.78 14.51
C ALA A 167 2.66 4.98 14.22
N ARG A 168 1.85 5.39 15.20
CA ARG A 168 0.96 6.56 15.08
C ARG A 168 1.71 7.87 14.92
N GLU A 169 2.75 8.09 15.72
CA GLU A 169 3.57 9.32 15.64
C GLU A 169 4.34 9.42 14.33
N LEU A 170 4.88 8.31 13.83
CA LEU A 170 5.51 8.23 12.51
C LEU A 170 4.48 8.44 11.40
N ALA A 171 3.31 7.81 11.47
CA ALA A 171 2.26 7.92 10.47
C ALA A 171 1.79 9.37 10.30
N ARG A 172 1.58 10.10 11.40
CA ARG A 172 1.20 11.52 11.39
C ARG A 172 2.22 12.38 10.65
N ARG A 173 3.50 12.24 11.00
CA ARG A 173 4.60 12.99 10.37
C ARG A 173 4.84 12.59 8.91
N THR A 174 4.63 11.32 8.57
CA THR A 174 4.76 10.83 7.20
C THR A 174 3.66 11.39 6.31
N ARG A 175 2.42 11.49 6.80
CA ARG A 175 1.31 12.12 6.05
C ARG A 175 1.61 13.58 5.78
N PHE A 176 2.11 14.28 6.79
CA PHE A 176 2.56 15.65 6.64
C PHE A 176 3.68 15.78 5.59
N LEU A 177 4.72 14.95 5.67
CA LEU A 177 5.82 14.93 4.69
C LEU A 177 5.29 14.66 3.27
N ARG A 178 4.31 13.76 3.11
CA ARG A 178 3.65 13.49 1.82
C ARG A 178 2.88 14.71 1.32
N ASP A 179 1.89 15.16 2.09
CA ASP A 179 0.84 16.07 1.63
C ASP A 179 1.29 17.53 1.62
N GLN A 180 2.27 17.89 2.44
CA GLN A 180 2.65 19.29 2.73
C GLN A 180 4.13 19.57 2.47
N VAL A 181 4.84 18.64 1.83
CA VAL A 181 6.23 18.90 1.43
C VAL A 181 6.49 18.28 0.08
N ILE A 182 6.37 16.94 -0.04
CA ILE A 182 6.76 16.26 -1.27
C ILE A 182 5.77 16.54 -2.40
N LEU A 183 4.46 16.35 -2.15
CA LEU A 183 3.45 16.51 -3.20
C LEU A 183 3.54 17.90 -3.85
N PRO A 184 3.56 19.01 -3.10
CA PRO A 184 3.52 20.29 -3.77
C PRO A 184 4.90 20.77 -4.26
N GLU A 185 6.03 20.25 -3.76
CA GLU A 185 7.34 20.37 -4.45
C GLU A 185 7.33 19.71 -5.84
N VAL A 186 6.71 18.54 -5.97
CA VAL A 186 6.60 17.80 -7.25
C VAL A 186 5.64 18.51 -8.20
N VAL A 187 4.48 18.96 -7.71
CA VAL A 187 3.49 19.72 -8.51
C VAL A 187 4.08 21.04 -9.02
N GLN A 188 4.92 21.71 -8.22
CA GLN A 188 5.63 22.92 -8.63
C GLN A 188 6.84 22.65 -9.54
N GLN A 189 7.17 21.38 -9.80
CA GLN A 189 8.31 20.94 -10.61
C GLN A 189 9.65 21.49 -10.12
N LYS A 190 9.87 21.49 -8.80
CA LYS A 190 11.04 22.10 -8.16
C LYS A 190 12.01 21.08 -7.58
N GLY A 191 13.29 21.41 -7.73
CA GLY A 191 14.39 20.78 -6.97
C GLY A 191 14.66 19.32 -7.33
N ALA A 192 15.47 18.67 -6.50
CA ALA A 192 15.88 17.29 -6.71
C ALA A 192 14.73 16.28 -6.55
N VAL A 193 13.69 16.63 -5.78
CA VAL A 193 12.51 15.78 -5.55
C VAL A 193 11.74 15.57 -6.86
N TYR A 194 11.59 16.62 -7.68
CA TYR A 194 11.01 16.47 -9.01
C TYR A 194 11.87 15.57 -9.91
N GLY A 195 13.20 15.66 -9.83
CA GLY A 195 14.09 14.74 -10.56
C GLY A 195 13.93 13.28 -10.13
N PHE A 196 13.72 13.01 -8.84
CA PHE A 196 13.34 11.67 -8.38
C PHE A 196 11.98 11.25 -8.93
N TYR A 197 10.98 12.15 -8.98
CA TYR A 197 9.69 11.87 -9.59
C TYR A 197 9.82 11.44 -11.05
N GLU A 198 10.54 12.22 -11.86
CA GLU A 198 10.77 11.90 -13.28
C GLU A 198 11.45 10.53 -13.43
N ALA A 199 12.42 10.22 -12.59
CA ALA A 199 13.11 8.95 -12.65
C ALA A 199 12.27 7.76 -12.18
N PHE A 200 11.43 7.93 -11.16
CA PHE A 200 10.50 6.87 -10.76
C PHE A 200 9.46 6.63 -11.85
N GLN A 201 8.93 7.69 -12.45
CA GLN A 201 7.99 7.60 -13.55
C GLN A 201 8.61 6.95 -14.79
N GLN A 202 9.88 7.24 -15.08
CA GLN A 202 10.58 6.69 -16.23
C GLN A 202 11.03 5.25 -16.00
N TYR A 203 11.65 4.92 -14.87
CA TYR A 203 12.38 3.65 -14.66
C TYR A 203 11.63 2.60 -13.84
N LEU A 204 10.61 2.99 -13.08
CA LEU A 204 9.89 2.07 -12.19
C LEU A 204 8.41 1.90 -12.54
N ILE A 205 7.66 3.01 -12.66
CA ILE A 205 6.20 3.00 -12.78
C ILE A 205 5.77 3.96 -13.89
N ALA A 206 5.51 3.43 -15.08
CA ALA A 206 4.92 4.21 -16.15
C ALA A 206 3.55 4.78 -15.73
N GLY A 207 3.34 6.08 -15.93
CA GLY A 207 2.09 6.76 -15.58
C GLY A 207 1.92 7.08 -14.09
N LEU A 208 2.98 7.00 -13.29
CA LEU A 208 2.98 7.43 -11.88
C LEU A 208 2.49 8.88 -11.73
N THR A 209 1.48 9.11 -10.89
CA THR A 209 1.00 10.48 -10.61
C THR A 209 1.82 11.16 -9.50
N PRO A 210 1.83 12.50 -9.41
CA PRO A 210 2.49 13.23 -8.31
C PRO A 210 2.04 12.76 -6.91
N GLU A 211 0.76 12.46 -6.72
CA GLU A 211 0.20 11.98 -5.45
C GLU A 211 0.73 10.60 -5.10
N GLN A 212 0.77 9.69 -6.09
CA GLN A 212 1.31 8.35 -5.91
C GLN A 212 2.81 8.39 -5.60
N PHE A 213 3.57 9.25 -6.29
CA PHE A 213 4.98 9.43 -6.01
C PHE A 213 5.21 10.01 -4.62
N ALA A 214 4.48 11.05 -4.23
CA ALA A 214 4.64 11.66 -2.91
C ALA A 214 4.39 10.65 -1.79
N ASP A 215 3.39 9.79 -1.95
CA ASP A 215 3.08 8.71 -1.04
C ASP A 215 4.24 7.69 -0.93
N ILE A 216 4.73 7.19 -2.06
CA ILE A 216 5.85 6.24 -2.10
C ILE A 216 7.12 6.85 -1.49
N TYR A 217 7.42 8.10 -1.84
CA TYR A 217 8.64 8.78 -1.43
C TYR A 217 8.62 9.11 0.07
N ALA A 218 7.48 9.57 0.61
CA ALA A 218 7.31 9.82 2.05
C ALA A 218 7.48 8.54 2.87
N GLN A 219 6.83 7.44 2.47
CA GLN A 219 6.98 6.15 3.12
C GLN A 219 8.43 5.65 3.07
N THR A 220 9.12 5.85 1.94
CA THR A 220 10.53 5.48 1.76
C THR A 220 11.43 6.17 2.78
N ILE A 221 11.23 7.48 2.99
CA ILE A 221 12.03 8.25 3.94
C ILE A 221 11.77 7.78 5.37
N THR A 222 10.51 7.67 5.79
CA THR A 222 10.18 7.26 7.16
C THR A 222 10.69 5.87 7.46
N TYR A 223 10.49 4.91 6.55
CA TYR A 223 10.96 3.56 6.76
C TYR A 223 12.46 3.42 6.65
N GLY A 224 13.11 4.10 5.72
CA GLY A 224 14.56 4.09 5.66
C GLY A 224 15.19 4.65 6.94
N LEU A 225 14.57 5.66 7.57
CA LEU A 225 15.01 6.18 8.87
C LEU A 225 14.79 5.16 10.00
N PHE A 226 13.62 4.51 10.05
CA PHE A 226 13.36 3.43 11.00
C PHE A 226 14.39 2.30 10.85
N ALA A 227 14.64 1.91 9.60
CA ALA A 227 15.57 0.86 9.22
C ALA A 227 17.04 1.22 9.49
N ALA A 228 17.40 2.50 9.38
CA ALA A 228 18.69 3.00 9.84
C ALA A 228 18.78 2.99 11.37
N ARG A 229 17.71 3.38 12.07
CA ARG A 229 17.63 3.40 13.54
C ARG A 229 17.81 2.01 14.16
N THR A 230 17.30 0.94 13.52
CA THR A 230 17.51 -0.44 13.99
C THR A 230 18.97 -0.87 13.97
N ARG A 231 19.84 -0.15 13.24
CA ARG A 231 21.28 -0.43 13.12
C ARG A 231 22.15 0.55 13.93
N ALA A 232 21.54 1.60 14.47
CA ALA A 232 22.24 2.60 15.26
C ALA A 232 22.50 2.11 16.70
N HIS A 233 23.72 2.32 17.18
CA HIS A 233 24.07 2.16 18.59
C HIS A 233 24.19 3.56 19.23
N GLY A 234 23.28 3.90 20.13
CA GLY A 234 23.25 5.21 20.79
C GLY A 234 22.41 6.26 20.04
N PRO A 235 22.78 7.56 20.11
CA PRO A 235 22.02 8.65 19.51
C PRO A 235 21.81 8.46 18.00
N PHE A 236 20.68 8.95 17.51
CA PHE A 236 20.26 8.85 16.11
C PHE A 236 19.75 10.19 15.60
N ASN A 237 20.14 10.55 14.37
CA ASN A 237 19.64 11.73 13.66
C ASN A 237 19.63 11.47 12.15
N ARG A 238 19.02 12.40 11.39
CA ARG A 238 18.91 12.32 9.93
C ARG A 238 20.26 12.15 9.22
N GLN A 239 21.32 12.83 9.67
CA GLN A 239 22.62 12.83 9.00
C GLN A 239 23.31 11.46 9.12
N MET A 240 23.11 10.76 10.25
CA MET A 240 23.64 9.41 10.47
C MET A 240 22.99 8.36 9.58
N ALA A 241 21.75 8.58 9.12
CA ALA A 241 20.96 7.56 8.42
C ALA A 241 21.64 7.02 7.16
N TYR A 242 22.30 7.88 6.37
CA TYR A 242 23.03 7.47 5.16
C TYR A 242 24.13 6.43 5.45
N GLY A 243 24.87 6.59 6.54
CA GLY A 243 25.94 5.66 6.93
C GLY A 243 25.42 4.30 7.43
N LEU A 244 24.17 4.25 7.88
CA LEU A 244 23.55 3.07 8.49
C LEU A 244 22.77 2.22 7.48
N ILE A 245 22.44 2.79 6.31
CA ILE A 245 21.79 2.06 5.22
C ILE A 245 22.84 1.25 4.43
N PRO A 246 22.59 -0.05 4.14
CA PRO A 246 23.50 -0.86 3.34
C PRO A 246 23.89 -0.19 2.02
N SER A 247 25.17 -0.27 1.65
CA SER A 247 25.67 0.26 0.38
C SER A 247 25.11 -0.41 -0.86
N THR A 248 24.51 -1.58 -0.67
CA THR A 248 24.00 -2.46 -1.72
C THR A 248 22.57 -2.14 -2.16
N ILE A 249 21.86 -1.27 -1.42
CA ILE A 249 20.51 -0.83 -1.75
C ILE A 249 20.59 0.54 -2.45
N GLY A 250 20.91 0.53 -3.75
CA GLY A 250 21.32 1.73 -4.50
C GLY A 250 20.36 2.91 -4.41
N ILE A 251 19.10 2.74 -4.81
CA ILE A 251 18.12 3.84 -4.79
C ILE A 251 17.82 4.36 -3.38
N LEU A 252 17.72 3.48 -2.38
CA LEU A 252 17.55 3.92 -1.00
C LEU A 252 18.76 4.75 -0.56
N ARG A 253 19.96 4.35 -0.97
CA ARG A 253 21.19 5.09 -0.71
C ARG A 253 21.21 6.44 -1.41
N ASP A 254 20.71 6.56 -2.64
CA ASP A 254 20.60 7.84 -3.35
C ASP A 254 19.61 8.79 -2.66
N VAL A 255 18.43 8.30 -2.26
CA VAL A 255 17.45 9.06 -1.49
C VAL A 255 18.08 9.55 -0.19
N PHE A 256 18.73 8.66 0.56
CA PHE A 256 19.36 9.01 1.83
C PHE A 256 20.62 9.85 1.69
N GLN A 257 21.34 9.76 0.58
CA GLN A 257 22.41 10.69 0.28
C GLN A 257 21.83 12.11 0.14
N PHE A 258 20.72 12.26 -0.59
CA PHE A 258 20.06 13.54 -0.75
C PHE A 258 19.51 14.07 0.58
N ILE A 259 18.77 13.27 1.35
CA ILE A 259 18.13 13.76 2.58
C ILE A 259 19.10 13.91 3.76
N SER A 260 20.19 13.12 3.84
CA SER A 260 21.14 13.18 4.96
C SER A 260 22.34 14.09 4.68
N LEU A 261 22.90 14.05 3.45
CA LEU A 261 24.14 14.76 3.10
C LEU A 261 23.93 15.88 2.07
N GLY A 262 22.82 15.85 1.35
CA GLY A 262 22.47 16.84 0.35
C GLY A 262 21.88 18.11 0.95
N LYS A 263 21.18 18.87 0.09
CA LYS A 263 20.46 20.09 0.46
C LYS A 263 18.97 19.88 0.17
N PRO A 264 18.26 19.08 0.98
CA PRO A 264 16.81 19.00 0.88
C PRO A 264 16.19 20.37 1.12
N SER A 265 14.92 20.53 0.74
CA SER A 265 14.24 21.78 1.01
C SER A 265 14.27 22.06 2.53
N PRO A 266 14.36 23.34 2.92
CA PRO A 266 13.81 23.83 4.17
C PRO A 266 12.82 22.94 4.92
N GLN A 267 11.75 22.62 4.21
CA GLN A 267 10.56 21.99 4.71
C GLN A 267 10.84 20.53 5.05
N MET A 268 11.47 19.86 4.09
CA MET A 268 11.81 18.45 4.16
C MET A 268 12.82 18.19 5.27
N GLU A 269 13.83 19.04 5.40
CA GLU A 269 14.83 18.95 6.47
C GLU A 269 14.15 18.93 7.85
N VAL A 270 13.22 19.86 8.07
CA VAL A 270 12.48 20.04 9.32
C VAL A 270 11.67 18.81 9.70
N ILE A 271 10.87 18.26 8.79
CA ILE A 271 9.99 17.13 9.10
C ILE A 271 10.78 15.81 9.18
N VAL A 272 11.83 15.64 8.40
CA VAL A 272 12.69 14.44 8.43
C VAL A 272 13.51 14.40 9.73
N ASP A 273 13.99 15.55 10.22
CA ASP A 273 14.61 15.65 11.55
C ASP A 273 13.62 15.32 12.67
N ASP A 274 12.36 15.74 12.55
CA ASP A 274 11.31 15.44 13.53
C ASP A 274 10.97 13.93 13.56
N ILE A 275 10.90 13.28 12.39
CA ILE A 275 10.78 11.82 12.28
C ILE A 275 11.99 11.13 12.95
N ALA A 276 13.21 11.60 12.68
CA ALA A 276 14.42 11.04 13.27
C ALA A 276 14.46 11.22 14.80
N ALA A 277 13.96 12.35 15.32
CA ALA A 277 13.88 12.62 16.76
C ALA A 277 12.91 11.66 17.47
N VAL A 278 11.75 11.38 16.88
CA VAL A 278 10.81 10.38 17.39
C VAL A 278 11.47 8.99 17.44
N LEU A 279 12.16 8.60 16.37
CA LEU A 279 12.90 7.33 16.32
C LEU A 279 14.07 7.26 17.31
N ASN A 280 14.72 8.39 17.58
CA ASN A 280 15.79 8.49 18.56
C ASN A 280 15.27 8.31 20.00
N ALA A 281 14.10 8.89 20.31
CA ALA A 281 13.45 8.77 21.61
C ALA A 281 12.89 7.34 21.86
N ALA A 282 12.57 6.60 20.80
CA ALA A 282 12.08 5.22 20.92
C ALA A 282 13.20 4.20 21.18
N ASP A 283 12.94 3.27 22.10
CA ASP A 283 13.73 2.05 22.25
C ASP A 283 13.30 1.00 21.20
N VAL A 284 13.74 1.24 19.97
CA VAL A 284 13.42 0.36 18.83
C VAL A 284 13.91 -1.07 19.06
N GLN A 285 15.00 -1.29 19.80
CA GLN A 285 15.50 -2.64 20.08
C GLN A 285 14.60 -3.39 21.07
N ALA A 286 14.13 -2.72 22.13
CA ALA A 286 13.15 -3.29 23.04
C ALA A 286 11.84 -3.62 22.32
N LEU A 287 11.38 -2.73 21.43
CA LEU A 287 10.18 -2.97 20.60
C LEU A 287 10.34 -4.21 19.73
N LEU A 288 11.44 -4.34 18.99
CA LEU A 288 11.70 -5.52 18.15
C LEU A 288 11.82 -6.80 18.99
N THR A 289 12.45 -6.73 20.17
CA THR A 289 12.57 -7.85 21.10
C THR A 289 11.20 -8.27 21.67
N GLN A 290 10.33 -7.31 21.97
CA GLN A 290 8.98 -7.57 22.47
C GLN A 290 8.13 -8.30 21.42
N TYR A 291 8.18 -7.88 20.17
CA TYR A 291 7.49 -8.57 19.06
C TYR A 291 7.95 -10.03 18.91
N HIS A 292 9.26 -10.27 19.06
CA HIS A 292 9.81 -11.62 19.02
C HIS A 292 9.30 -12.49 20.17
N ARG A 293 9.17 -11.94 21.40
CA ARG A 293 8.69 -12.67 22.57
C ARG A 293 7.18 -12.95 22.58
N GLN A 294 6.37 -12.13 21.92
CA GLN A 294 4.91 -12.27 21.89
C GLN A 294 4.39 -13.33 20.91
N GLY A 295 5.27 -14.13 20.29
CA GLY A 295 4.86 -15.20 19.37
C GLY A 295 4.23 -14.70 18.07
N LYS A 296 4.39 -13.41 17.74
CA LYS A 296 3.84 -12.83 16.50
C LYS A 296 4.62 -13.20 15.23
N GLY A 297 5.83 -13.77 15.34
CA GLY A 297 6.57 -14.37 14.23
C GLY A 297 8.05 -13.98 14.19
N ASP A 298 8.83 -14.68 13.37
CA ASP A 298 10.28 -14.51 13.17
C ASP A 298 10.70 -13.16 12.52
N ASP A 299 9.78 -12.18 12.36
CA ASP A 299 10.03 -10.93 11.62
C ASP A 299 9.45 -9.68 12.31
N PRO A 300 10.10 -9.17 13.38
CA PRO A 300 9.59 -8.03 14.15
C PRO A 300 9.58 -6.70 13.38
N ILE A 301 10.42 -6.57 12.33
CA ILE A 301 10.47 -5.38 11.46
C ILE A 301 9.21 -5.31 10.61
N LEU A 302 8.81 -6.45 10.05
CA LEU A 302 7.58 -6.56 9.30
C LEU A 302 6.35 -6.22 10.15
N HIS A 303 6.26 -6.73 11.39
CA HIS A 303 5.10 -6.42 12.23
C HIS A 303 4.97 -4.94 12.54
N PHE A 304 6.10 -4.28 12.81
CA PHE A 304 6.10 -2.83 12.95
C PHE A 304 5.65 -2.15 11.64
N TYR A 305 6.08 -2.68 10.48
CA TYR A 305 5.67 -2.17 9.18
C TYR A 305 4.14 -2.23 9.00
N GLU A 306 3.53 -3.34 9.40
CA GLU A 306 2.08 -3.54 9.35
C GLU A 306 1.34 -2.57 10.28
N THR A 307 1.82 -2.41 11.52
CA THR A 307 1.23 -1.49 12.48
C THR A 307 1.29 -0.05 11.97
N PHE A 308 2.44 0.38 11.41
CA PHE A 308 2.54 1.70 10.80
C PHE A 308 1.64 1.85 9.59
N LEU A 309 1.56 0.88 8.67
CA LEU A 309 0.70 1.01 7.50
C LEU A 309 -0.77 1.14 7.87
N ALA A 310 -1.21 0.37 8.88
CA ALA A 310 -2.55 0.46 9.42
C ALA A 310 -2.85 1.86 9.99
N GLU A 311 -1.90 2.49 10.68
CA GLU A 311 -2.05 3.86 11.18
C GLU A 311 -1.85 4.93 10.09
N TYR A 312 -1.06 4.66 9.06
CA TYR A 312 -0.68 5.60 7.99
C TYR A 312 -1.77 5.78 6.94
N ASP A 313 -2.22 4.67 6.34
CA ASP A 313 -3.26 4.67 5.32
C ASP A 313 -3.94 3.27 5.22
N PRO A 314 -5.02 3.06 5.99
CA PRO A 314 -5.76 1.80 5.96
C PRO A 314 -6.34 1.46 4.58
N GLN A 315 -6.72 2.48 3.80
CA GLN A 315 -7.36 2.29 2.49
C GLN A 315 -6.35 1.90 1.42
N THR A 316 -5.15 2.47 1.44
CA THR A 316 -4.08 2.11 0.50
C THR A 316 -3.66 0.65 0.62
N ARG A 317 -3.70 0.06 1.83
CA ARG A 317 -3.43 -1.37 2.04
C ARG A 317 -4.42 -2.26 1.27
N GLU A 318 -5.72 -1.99 1.38
CA GLU A 318 -6.76 -2.74 0.68
C GLU A 318 -6.73 -2.48 -0.84
N GLN A 319 -6.50 -1.23 -1.26
CA GLN A 319 -6.45 -0.84 -2.67
C GLN A 319 -5.26 -1.43 -3.42
N ARG A 320 -4.10 -1.57 -2.79
CA ARG A 320 -2.91 -2.17 -3.41
C ARG A 320 -2.92 -3.70 -3.37
N GLY A 321 -3.85 -4.32 -2.62
CA GLY A 321 -3.98 -5.78 -2.52
C GLY A 321 -2.73 -6.48 -1.99
N VAL A 322 -1.88 -5.77 -1.23
CA VAL A 322 -0.62 -6.29 -0.68
C VAL A 322 -0.89 -6.83 0.72
N TYR A 323 -1.05 -8.14 0.82
CA TYR A 323 -1.23 -8.84 2.09
C TYR A 323 0.04 -9.62 2.42
N TYR A 324 0.49 -9.54 3.68
CA TYR A 324 1.55 -10.41 4.14
C TYR A 324 1.10 -11.87 4.04
N THR A 325 2.00 -12.74 3.59
CA THR A 325 1.69 -14.15 3.40
C THR A 325 1.98 -14.91 4.70
N PRO A 326 0.98 -15.56 5.31
CA PRO A 326 1.19 -16.32 6.55
C PRO A 326 2.28 -17.37 6.40
N GLN A 327 3.14 -17.50 7.42
CA GLN A 327 4.27 -18.42 7.38
C GLN A 327 3.88 -19.90 7.10
N PRO A 328 2.77 -20.43 7.64
CA PRO A 328 2.31 -21.79 7.31
C PRO A 328 2.08 -22.00 5.81
N VAL A 329 1.46 -21.01 5.14
CA VAL A 329 1.22 -21.02 3.69
C VAL A 329 2.53 -21.00 2.92
N VAL A 330 3.43 -20.09 3.26
CA VAL A 330 4.74 -19.96 2.61
C VAL A 330 5.54 -21.25 2.76
N ASN A 331 5.58 -21.81 3.98
CA ASN A 331 6.31 -23.04 4.27
C ASN A 331 5.75 -24.23 3.49
N TYR A 332 4.42 -24.39 3.40
CA TYR A 332 3.80 -25.45 2.61
C TYR A 332 4.21 -25.37 1.13
N ILE A 333 4.17 -24.18 0.54
CA ILE A 333 4.57 -23.95 -0.86
C ILE A 333 6.05 -24.26 -1.06
N VAL A 334 6.93 -23.71 -0.23
CA VAL A 334 8.38 -23.88 -0.35
C VAL A 334 8.80 -25.35 -0.14
N ARG A 335 8.21 -26.05 0.83
CA ARG A 335 8.43 -27.50 1.00
C ARG A 335 7.91 -28.29 -0.18
N GLY A 336 6.74 -27.95 -0.72
CA GLY A 336 6.18 -28.58 -1.91
C GLY A 336 7.09 -28.44 -3.14
N VAL A 337 7.62 -27.23 -3.39
CA VAL A 337 8.60 -26.99 -4.46
C VAL A 337 9.87 -27.80 -4.24
N HIS A 338 10.43 -27.77 -3.02
CA HIS A 338 11.62 -28.54 -2.68
C HIS A 338 11.44 -30.03 -2.94
N HIS A 339 10.31 -30.60 -2.52
CA HIS A 339 9.96 -31.99 -2.76
C HIS A 339 9.79 -32.29 -4.26
N LEU A 340 9.12 -31.41 -5.02
CA LEU A 340 8.94 -31.60 -6.46
C LEU A 340 10.28 -31.59 -7.21
N LEU A 341 11.22 -30.71 -6.84
CA LEU A 341 12.57 -30.71 -7.41
C LEU A 341 13.27 -32.06 -7.22
N GLN A 342 13.14 -32.65 -6.03
CA GLN A 342 13.68 -33.97 -5.72
C GLN A 342 12.97 -35.08 -6.49
N ALA A 343 11.64 -35.11 -6.43
CA ALA A 343 10.83 -36.23 -6.91
C ALA A 343 10.57 -36.22 -8.42
N ARG A 344 10.69 -35.06 -9.08
CA ARG A 344 10.34 -34.88 -10.50
C ARG A 344 11.48 -34.35 -11.38
N PHE A 345 12.41 -33.58 -10.82
CA PHE A 345 13.50 -32.98 -11.59
C PHE A 345 14.85 -33.67 -11.41
N ALA A 346 14.89 -34.76 -10.63
CA ALA A 346 16.10 -35.51 -10.30
C ALA A 346 17.19 -34.63 -9.65
N LEU A 347 16.76 -33.64 -8.84
CA LEU A 347 17.62 -32.75 -8.08
C LEU A 347 17.53 -33.14 -6.60
N PRO A 348 18.34 -34.11 -6.12
CA PRO A 348 18.17 -34.67 -4.78
C PRO A 348 18.40 -33.63 -3.68
N ASP A 349 19.18 -32.58 -3.93
CA ASP A 349 19.40 -31.45 -3.01
C ASP A 349 18.24 -30.43 -3.04
N GLY A 350 17.23 -30.63 -3.91
CA GLY A 350 16.08 -29.76 -4.03
C GLY A 350 16.51 -28.31 -4.25
N LEU A 351 16.01 -27.40 -3.41
CA LEU A 351 16.37 -25.98 -3.44
C LEU A 351 17.85 -25.67 -3.14
N ALA A 352 18.63 -26.63 -2.64
CA ALA A 352 20.06 -26.44 -2.42
C ALA A 352 20.92 -26.86 -3.64
N ASP A 353 20.31 -27.41 -4.68
CA ASP A 353 21.02 -27.82 -5.89
C ASP A 353 21.45 -26.60 -6.71
N GLN A 354 22.74 -26.52 -7.08
CA GLN A 354 23.31 -25.35 -7.75
C GLN A 354 22.65 -25.00 -9.09
N SER A 355 21.98 -25.97 -9.73
CA SER A 355 21.26 -25.77 -10.99
C SER A 355 19.88 -25.11 -10.83
N VAL A 356 19.40 -24.89 -9.60
CA VAL A 356 18.09 -24.28 -9.35
C VAL A 356 18.17 -22.77 -9.41
N THR A 357 17.45 -22.19 -10.36
CA THR A 357 17.14 -20.76 -10.42
C THR A 357 15.72 -20.51 -9.92
N LEU A 358 15.57 -19.52 -9.04
CA LEU A 358 14.30 -19.18 -8.38
C LEU A 358 13.95 -17.73 -8.64
N LEU A 359 12.67 -17.45 -8.94
CA LEU A 359 12.14 -16.09 -9.05
C LEU A 359 10.87 -15.94 -8.22
N ASP A 360 10.83 -14.91 -7.38
CA ASP A 360 9.57 -14.36 -6.88
C ASP A 360 9.24 -13.06 -7.63
N PRO A 361 8.21 -13.03 -8.50
CA PRO A 361 7.92 -11.87 -9.33
C PRO A 361 7.18 -10.76 -8.57
N ALA A 362 6.69 -11.00 -7.35
CA ALA A 362 5.95 -10.03 -6.54
C ALA A 362 6.29 -10.25 -5.06
N ALA A 363 7.54 -9.99 -4.73
CA ALA A 363 8.16 -10.60 -3.57
C ALA A 363 7.82 -9.92 -2.24
N GLY A 364 7.25 -8.71 -2.26
CA GLY A 364 6.92 -7.94 -1.07
C GLY A 364 8.15 -7.75 -0.21
N THR A 365 8.09 -8.29 1.01
CA THR A 365 9.18 -8.28 1.99
C THR A 365 10.11 -9.50 1.90
N LEU A 366 10.15 -10.17 0.75
CA LEU A 366 10.97 -11.37 0.46
C LEU A 366 10.67 -12.59 1.34
N THR A 367 9.42 -12.76 1.77
CA THR A 367 9.04 -13.88 2.67
C THR A 367 9.27 -15.25 2.03
N PHE A 368 8.89 -15.40 0.77
CA PHE A 368 9.10 -16.64 0.02
C PHE A 368 10.59 -16.93 -0.25
N PRO A 369 11.39 -15.98 -0.80
CA PRO A 369 12.84 -16.16 -0.90
C PRO A 369 13.51 -16.48 0.44
N ALA A 370 13.14 -15.79 1.53
CA ALA A 370 13.70 -16.07 2.85
C ALA A 370 13.42 -17.50 3.34
N ALA A 371 12.19 -18.00 3.11
CA ALA A 371 11.84 -19.38 3.43
C ALA A 371 12.58 -20.40 2.55
N ALA A 372 12.72 -20.11 1.25
CA ALA A 372 13.49 -20.94 0.32
C ALA A 372 14.97 -21.02 0.71
N ILE A 373 15.58 -19.88 1.06
CA ILE A 373 16.96 -19.81 1.55
C ILE A 373 17.12 -20.64 2.83
N ARG A 374 16.22 -20.46 3.82
CA ARG A 374 16.25 -21.27 5.05
C ARG A 374 16.25 -22.76 4.75
N LEU A 375 15.31 -23.23 3.94
CA LEU A 375 15.19 -24.65 3.60
C LEU A 375 16.42 -25.16 2.81
N ALA A 376 16.95 -24.36 1.89
CA ALA A 376 18.15 -24.70 1.13
C ALA A 376 19.38 -24.83 2.05
N PHE A 377 19.58 -23.91 2.99
CA PHE A 377 20.64 -23.99 3.99
C PHE A 377 20.47 -25.18 4.92
N THR A 378 19.26 -25.44 5.43
CA THR A 378 18.99 -26.64 6.24
C THR A 378 19.39 -27.90 5.49
N THR A 379 18.93 -28.06 4.24
CA THR A 379 19.26 -29.22 3.40
C THR A 379 20.76 -29.35 3.17
N TYR A 380 21.43 -28.23 2.86
CA TYR A 380 22.88 -28.22 2.64
C TYR A 380 23.65 -28.64 3.89
N ILE A 381 23.30 -28.08 5.06
CA ILE A 381 23.96 -28.37 6.33
C ILE A 381 23.76 -29.84 6.73
N GLU A 382 22.55 -30.38 6.55
CA GLU A 382 22.25 -31.79 6.85
C GLU A 382 23.07 -32.76 6.00
N ARG A 383 23.37 -32.41 4.74
CA ARG A 383 24.11 -33.28 3.80
C ARG A 383 25.62 -33.08 3.81
N TYR A 384 26.06 -31.84 3.88
CA TYR A 384 27.46 -31.45 3.65
C TYR A 384 28.13 -30.86 4.90
N GLY A 385 27.39 -30.69 6.00
CA GLY A 385 27.87 -30.08 7.23
C GLY A 385 27.93 -28.55 7.17
N GLU A 386 28.39 -27.93 8.26
CA GLU A 386 28.48 -26.47 8.34
C GLU A 386 29.68 -25.87 7.59
N GLY A 387 30.71 -26.68 7.35
CA GLY A 387 31.91 -26.27 6.63
C GLY A 387 31.62 -26.09 5.15
N GLY A 388 31.38 -24.85 4.70
CA GLY A 388 31.10 -24.55 3.30
C GLY A 388 29.92 -23.61 3.07
N LYS A 389 29.14 -23.26 4.11
CA LYS A 389 27.99 -22.33 4.04
C LYS A 389 28.31 -21.04 3.27
N GLY A 390 29.49 -20.46 3.50
CA GLY A 390 29.90 -19.23 2.82
C GLY A 390 30.14 -19.41 1.32
N HIS A 391 30.66 -20.55 0.88
CA HIS A 391 30.81 -20.88 -0.53
C HIS A 391 29.45 -21.20 -1.16
N PHE A 392 28.60 -21.95 -0.47
CA PHE A 392 27.23 -22.26 -0.90
C PHE A 392 26.41 -20.99 -1.18
N LEU A 393 26.42 -20.02 -0.25
CA LEU A 393 25.77 -18.72 -0.42
C LEU A 393 26.18 -18.04 -1.74
N ARG A 394 27.50 -17.97 -2.00
CA ARG A 394 28.08 -17.18 -3.09
C ARG A 394 28.06 -17.90 -4.44
N SER A 395 28.07 -19.23 -4.45
CA SER A 395 28.02 -20.04 -5.66
C SER A 395 26.61 -20.38 -6.11
N HIS A 396 25.62 -20.29 -5.22
CA HIS A 396 24.25 -20.69 -5.52
C HIS A 396 23.19 -19.65 -5.16
N ILE A 397 23.02 -19.34 -3.88
CA ILE A 397 21.88 -18.51 -3.43
C ILE A 397 21.94 -17.09 -4.02
N LEU A 398 23.08 -16.39 -3.88
CA LEU A 398 23.23 -15.03 -4.41
C LEU A 398 23.14 -14.96 -5.94
N PRO A 399 23.77 -15.86 -6.74
CA PRO A 399 23.69 -15.75 -8.19
C PRO A 399 22.36 -16.23 -8.79
N HIS A 400 21.60 -17.14 -8.15
CA HIS A 400 20.48 -17.84 -8.79
C HIS A 400 19.09 -17.56 -8.20
N PHE A 401 18.98 -16.90 -7.05
CA PHE A 401 17.69 -16.55 -6.46
C PHE A 401 17.40 -15.07 -6.69
N TYR A 402 16.28 -14.81 -7.37
CA TYR A 402 15.84 -13.50 -7.82
C TYR A 402 14.50 -13.11 -7.19
N ALA A 403 14.30 -11.81 -7.03
CA ALA A 403 13.04 -11.26 -6.61
C ALA A 403 12.76 -9.92 -7.31
N PHE A 404 11.49 -9.65 -7.57
CA PHE A 404 11.02 -8.34 -8.02
C PHE A 404 10.06 -7.75 -7.01
N GLU A 405 10.18 -6.46 -6.77
CA GLU A 405 9.25 -5.69 -5.95
C GLU A 405 9.02 -4.32 -6.58
N LEU A 406 7.79 -3.82 -6.53
CA LEU A 406 7.43 -2.52 -7.10
C LEU A 406 7.54 -1.40 -6.07
N LEU A 407 7.25 -1.70 -4.81
CA LEU A 407 7.18 -0.75 -3.72
C LEU A 407 8.51 -0.66 -2.97
N MET A 408 9.00 0.56 -2.79
CA MET A 408 10.29 0.82 -2.17
C MET A 408 10.39 0.37 -0.71
N ALA A 409 9.33 0.54 0.09
CA ALA A 409 9.37 0.19 1.50
C ALA A 409 9.45 -1.34 1.72
N PRO A 410 8.58 -2.17 1.10
CA PRO A 410 8.75 -3.63 1.10
C PRO A 410 10.10 -4.08 0.54
N TYR A 411 10.59 -3.45 -0.53
CA TYR A 411 11.91 -3.72 -1.10
C TYR A 411 13.05 -3.52 -0.07
N ALA A 412 13.06 -2.39 0.64
CA ALA A 412 14.05 -2.11 1.67
C ALA A 412 13.97 -3.10 2.84
N ILE A 413 12.76 -3.41 3.31
CA ILE A 413 12.52 -4.38 4.38
C ILE A 413 13.00 -5.77 3.96
N GLY A 414 12.73 -6.18 2.73
CA GLY A 414 13.19 -7.42 2.15
C GLY A 414 14.71 -7.57 2.22
N HIS A 415 15.46 -6.56 1.78
CA HIS A 415 16.92 -6.59 1.87
C HIS A 415 17.42 -6.71 3.33
N MET A 416 16.76 -6.05 4.27
CA MET A 416 17.12 -6.17 5.69
C MET A 416 16.81 -7.56 6.23
N LYS A 417 15.63 -8.11 5.93
CA LYS A 417 15.22 -9.46 6.32
C LYS A 417 16.22 -10.51 5.84
N ILE A 418 16.65 -10.43 4.59
CA ILE A 418 17.67 -11.34 4.05
C ILE A 418 19.02 -11.13 4.74
N GLY A 419 19.42 -9.88 4.99
CA GLY A 419 20.64 -9.58 5.75
C GLY A 419 20.64 -10.26 7.13
N PHE A 420 19.59 -10.07 7.92
CA PHE A 420 19.46 -10.69 9.25
C PHE A 420 19.36 -12.21 9.20
N LEU A 421 18.70 -12.76 8.19
CA LEU A 421 18.67 -14.20 7.97
C LEU A 421 20.08 -14.75 7.71
N LEU A 422 20.87 -14.11 6.84
CA LEU A 422 22.22 -14.57 6.53
C LEU A 422 23.18 -14.41 7.73
N GLU A 423 23.01 -13.36 8.53
CA GLU A 423 23.70 -13.18 9.82
C GLU A 423 23.36 -14.31 10.79
N SER A 424 22.08 -14.66 10.96
CA SER A 424 21.67 -15.74 11.87
C SER A 424 22.13 -17.13 11.41
N LEU A 425 22.34 -17.32 10.11
CA LEU A 425 22.96 -18.52 9.54
C LEU A 425 24.50 -18.55 9.68
N GLY A 426 25.10 -17.47 10.19
CA GLY A 426 26.55 -17.34 10.39
C GLY A 426 27.33 -17.01 9.12
N VAL A 427 26.67 -16.46 8.09
CA VAL A 427 27.25 -16.12 6.78
C VAL A 427 26.84 -14.72 6.34
N PRO A 428 27.22 -13.66 7.09
CA PRO A 428 26.87 -12.30 6.74
C PRO A 428 27.38 -11.91 5.34
N LEU A 429 26.66 -11.00 4.70
CA LEU A 429 27.07 -10.41 3.42
C LEU A 429 28.37 -9.61 3.60
N HIS A 430 29.28 -9.73 2.64
CA HIS A 430 30.47 -8.90 2.54
C HIS A 430 30.19 -7.62 1.77
N ASN A 431 31.12 -6.65 1.83
CA ASN A 431 30.99 -5.40 1.09
C ASN A 431 30.82 -5.66 -0.42
N GLY A 432 29.73 -5.12 -0.98
CA GLY A 432 29.38 -5.29 -2.40
C GLY A 432 28.49 -6.51 -2.70
N GLU A 433 28.29 -7.41 -1.74
CA GLU A 433 27.38 -8.55 -1.91
C GLU A 433 25.93 -8.15 -1.64
N ARG A 434 25.02 -8.59 -2.52
CA ARG A 434 23.58 -8.36 -2.37
C ARG A 434 22.80 -9.59 -2.79
N PHE A 435 21.65 -9.78 -2.16
CA PHE A 435 20.60 -10.63 -2.71
C PHE A 435 20.01 -9.97 -3.97
N GLN A 436 19.67 -10.76 -4.99
CA GLN A 436 19.21 -10.27 -6.29
C GLN A 436 17.72 -9.93 -6.27
N SER A 437 17.34 -9.05 -5.33
CA SER A 437 16.04 -8.37 -5.33
C SER A 437 16.19 -7.08 -6.15
N TYR A 438 15.25 -6.83 -7.06
CA TYR A 438 15.26 -5.66 -7.93
C TYR A 438 13.96 -4.87 -7.82
N LEU A 439 14.10 -3.55 -7.75
CA LEU A 439 12.95 -2.64 -7.72
C LEU A 439 12.43 -2.44 -9.15
N THR A 440 11.30 -3.04 -9.50
CA THR A 440 10.77 -3.08 -10.86
C THR A 440 9.31 -3.55 -10.92
N ASN A 441 8.58 -3.18 -11.96
CA ASN A 441 7.32 -3.85 -12.31
C ASN A 441 7.59 -5.14 -13.10
N ALA A 442 7.30 -6.31 -12.52
CA ALA A 442 7.48 -7.60 -13.18
C ALA A 442 6.66 -7.74 -14.49
N LEU A 443 5.54 -7.03 -14.60
CA LEU A 443 4.63 -7.03 -15.74
C LEU A 443 4.95 -5.93 -16.77
N GLU A 444 6.17 -5.41 -16.74
CA GLU A 444 6.67 -4.42 -17.68
C GLU A 444 8.01 -4.87 -18.27
N MET A 445 8.12 -4.82 -19.60
CA MET A 445 9.23 -5.38 -20.39
C MET A 445 10.03 -4.33 -21.15
N GLU A 446 9.72 -3.05 -20.98
CA GLU A 446 10.44 -1.97 -21.66
C GLU A 446 11.92 -1.99 -21.25
N ASP A 447 12.79 -1.93 -22.27
CA ASP A 447 14.23 -1.77 -22.06
C ASP A 447 14.54 -0.28 -22.09
N LEU A 448 14.77 0.30 -20.92
CA LEU A 448 15.11 1.70 -20.81
C LEU A 448 16.61 1.86 -21.02
N GLN A 449 17.00 2.89 -21.78
CA GLN A 449 18.42 3.18 -21.97
C GLN A 449 19.08 3.51 -20.63
N GLN A 450 20.29 2.99 -20.42
CA GLN A 450 21.05 3.30 -19.23
C GLN A 450 21.37 4.79 -19.16
N THR A 451 21.03 5.43 -18.05
CA THR A 451 21.42 6.81 -17.79
C THR A 451 22.62 6.87 -16.86
N ARG A 452 23.51 7.85 -17.09
CA ARG A 452 24.67 8.14 -16.22
C ARG A 452 24.43 9.35 -15.32
N ILE A 453 23.19 9.84 -15.24
CA ILE A 453 22.85 11.01 -14.42
C ILE A 453 22.98 10.64 -12.94
N PRO A 454 23.81 11.35 -12.16
CA PRO A 454 23.94 11.13 -10.71
C PRO A 454 22.59 11.18 -9.99
N GLY A 455 22.31 10.19 -9.14
CA GLY A 455 21.02 10.03 -8.44
C GLY A 455 19.94 9.25 -9.22
N LEU A 456 20.15 9.00 -10.52
CA LEU A 456 19.26 8.19 -11.36
C LEU A 456 19.91 6.87 -11.83
N ALA A 457 21.24 6.79 -11.74
CA ALA A 457 22.01 5.62 -12.16
C ALA A 457 21.56 4.35 -11.44
N SER A 458 21.28 4.41 -10.13
CA SER A 458 20.85 3.23 -9.37
C SER A 458 19.52 2.67 -9.85
N LEU A 459 18.53 3.52 -10.14
CA LEU A 459 17.23 3.08 -10.68
C LEU A 459 17.38 2.45 -12.06
N SER A 460 18.24 3.04 -12.88
CA SER A 460 18.56 2.52 -14.21
C SER A 460 19.24 1.15 -14.13
N GLU A 461 20.15 0.96 -13.18
CA GLU A 461 20.77 -0.33 -12.91
C GLU A 461 19.77 -1.38 -12.41
N GLU A 462 18.90 -1.04 -11.44
CA GLU A 462 17.82 -1.93 -10.96
C GLU A 462 16.91 -2.38 -12.11
N SER A 463 16.46 -1.42 -12.93
CA SER A 463 15.59 -1.68 -14.08
C SER A 463 16.28 -2.56 -15.14
N HIS A 464 17.55 -2.29 -15.45
CA HIS A 464 18.30 -3.06 -16.42
C HIS A 464 18.58 -4.50 -15.96
N ARG A 465 18.99 -4.68 -14.70
CA ARG A 465 19.19 -6.03 -14.12
C ARG A 465 17.90 -6.82 -14.06
N ALA A 466 16.79 -6.17 -13.69
CA ALA A 466 15.47 -6.77 -13.76
C ALA A 466 15.10 -7.20 -15.20
N ALA A 467 15.37 -6.36 -16.20
CA ALA A 467 15.10 -6.67 -17.60
C ALA A 467 15.89 -7.91 -18.08
N GLN A 468 17.16 -8.03 -17.70
CA GLN A 468 17.99 -9.21 -17.98
C GLN A 468 17.35 -10.49 -17.42
N VAL A 469 16.93 -10.46 -16.15
CA VAL A 469 16.26 -11.62 -15.53
C VAL A 469 14.93 -11.95 -16.23
N LYS A 470 14.11 -10.94 -16.56
CA LYS A 470 12.82 -11.13 -17.24
C LYS A 470 12.98 -11.72 -18.65
N LYS A 471 13.98 -11.29 -19.42
CA LYS A 471 14.14 -11.65 -20.84
C LYS A 471 14.99 -12.90 -21.07
N ASP A 472 16.12 -12.97 -20.38
CA ASP A 472 17.25 -13.81 -20.77
C ASP A 472 17.50 -14.95 -19.78
N GLU A 473 17.33 -14.71 -18.48
CA GLU A 473 17.62 -15.71 -17.46
C GLU A 473 16.63 -16.89 -17.51
N PRO A 474 17.09 -18.15 -17.66
CA PRO A 474 16.24 -19.32 -17.57
C PRO A 474 15.88 -19.58 -16.10
N ILE A 475 14.59 -19.43 -15.78
CA ILE A 475 14.08 -19.67 -14.43
C ILE A 475 13.48 -21.07 -14.32
N LEU A 476 13.93 -21.87 -13.34
CA LEU A 476 13.40 -23.20 -13.07
C LEU A 476 12.20 -23.18 -12.14
N VAL A 477 12.20 -22.28 -11.14
CA VAL A 477 11.15 -22.16 -10.12
C VAL A 477 10.64 -20.74 -10.08
N ILE A 478 9.32 -20.57 -10.23
CA ILE A 478 8.63 -19.32 -9.95
C ILE A 478 7.65 -19.55 -8.82
N LEU A 479 7.73 -18.77 -7.75
CA LEU A 479 6.82 -18.91 -6.62
C LEU A 479 6.44 -17.55 -6.03
N GLY A 480 5.39 -17.48 -5.23
CA GLY A 480 5.03 -16.25 -4.53
C GLY A 480 3.53 -16.07 -4.26
N ASN A 481 3.18 -14.86 -3.85
CA ASN A 481 1.82 -14.39 -3.64
C ASN A 481 1.60 -13.11 -4.46
N PRO A 482 1.12 -13.21 -5.71
CA PRO A 482 0.89 -12.04 -6.55
C PRO A 482 -0.30 -11.20 -6.04
N PRO A 483 -0.35 -9.89 -6.33
CA PRO A 483 -1.44 -9.01 -5.88
C PRO A 483 -2.80 -9.36 -6.49
N TYR A 484 -3.88 -9.14 -5.72
CA TYR A 484 -5.26 -9.41 -6.14
C TYR A 484 -5.99 -8.10 -6.44
N SER A 485 -6.11 -7.73 -7.71
CA SER A 485 -6.80 -6.50 -8.12
C SER A 485 -7.50 -6.65 -9.47
N GLY A 486 -8.82 -6.80 -9.43
CA GLY A 486 -9.67 -6.86 -10.62
C GLY A 486 -9.78 -5.53 -11.38
N ILE A 487 -9.40 -4.40 -10.76
CA ILE A 487 -9.20 -3.10 -11.42
C ILE A 487 -7.69 -2.88 -11.48
N SER A 488 -7.04 -3.69 -12.30
CA SER A 488 -5.59 -3.70 -12.42
C SER A 488 -5.06 -2.37 -12.96
N ALA A 489 -4.06 -1.82 -12.27
CA ALA A 489 -3.23 -0.72 -12.76
C ALA A 489 -2.20 -1.20 -13.82
N ASN A 490 -1.94 -2.50 -13.91
CA ASN A 490 -0.99 -3.11 -14.85
C ASN A 490 -1.62 -3.34 -16.24
N GLN A 491 -2.26 -2.31 -16.80
CA GLN A 491 -2.80 -2.33 -18.17
C GLN A 491 -1.82 -1.62 -19.09
N ASN A 492 -0.96 -2.40 -19.75
CA ASN A 492 0.01 -1.91 -20.70
C ASN A 492 0.03 -2.80 -21.95
N SER A 493 0.76 -2.38 -22.99
CA SER A 493 0.83 -3.09 -24.27
C SER A 493 1.35 -4.51 -24.12
N TRP A 494 2.28 -4.73 -23.18
CA TRP A 494 2.85 -6.05 -22.90
C TRP A 494 1.84 -6.99 -22.23
N THR A 495 1.16 -6.58 -21.15
CA THR A 495 0.19 -7.43 -20.46
C THR A 495 -1.01 -7.76 -21.34
N GLU A 496 -1.44 -6.81 -22.16
CA GLU A 496 -2.46 -7.02 -23.19
C GLU A 496 -2.04 -8.08 -24.20
N LYS A 497 -0.83 -7.97 -24.76
CA LYS A 497 -0.26 -8.98 -25.66
C LYS A 497 -0.14 -10.35 -24.97
N LEU A 498 0.43 -10.37 -23.77
CA LEU A 498 0.71 -11.58 -22.99
C LEU A 498 -0.59 -12.37 -22.69
N LEU A 499 -1.68 -11.69 -22.36
CA LEU A 499 -2.97 -12.32 -22.07
C LEU A 499 -3.75 -12.72 -23.34
N LYS A 500 -3.79 -11.84 -24.34
CA LYS A 500 -4.74 -11.95 -25.47
C LYS A 500 -4.16 -12.65 -26.69
N THR A 501 -2.85 -12.83 -26.79
CA THR A 501 -2.20 -13.47 -27.93
C THR A 501 -1.48 -14.76 -27.54
N ASP A 502 -1.34 -15.66 -28.50
CA ASP A 502 -0.43 -16.79 -28.39
C ASP A 502 0.99 -16.23 -28.53
N ILE A 503 1.81 -16.40 -27.49
CA ILE A 503 3.18 -15.85 -27.44
C ILE A 503 4.16 -16.95 -27.02
N ASP A 504 5.23 -17.08 -27.80
CA ASP A 504 6.28 -18.10 -27.65
C ASP A 504 5.75 -19.53 -27.46
N GLY A 505 4.62 -19.86 -28.11
CA GLY A 505 3.99 -21.19 -28.06
C GLY A 505 2.96 -21.38 -26.94
N ALA A 506 2.85 -20.46 -25.98
CA ALA A 506 1.85 -20.52 -24.92
C ALA A 506 0.54 -19.86 -25.34
N GLN A 507 -0.57 -20.60 -25.22
CA GLN A 507 -1.91 -20.19 -25.66
C GLN A 507 -2.43 -18.95 -24.89
N SER A 508 -3.12 -18.06 -25.60
CA SER A 508 -3.92 -16.95 -25.08
C SER A 508 -4.98 -17.39 -24.07
N TYR A 509 -5.19 -16.59 -23.02
CA TYR A 509 -6.29 -16.80 -22.06
C TYR A 509 -7.66 -16.40 -22.63
N TYR A 510 -7.67 -15.67 -23.76
CA TYR A 510 -8.86 -15.24 -24.48
C TYR A 510 -9.21 -16.19 -25.63
N THR A 511 -8.64 -17.40 -25.65
CA THR A 511 -8.96 -18.45 -26.62
C THR A 511 -9.34 -19.73 -25.88
N VAL A 512 -10.40 -20.39 -26.32
CA VAL A 512 -10.85 -21.69 -25.81
C VAL A 512 -11.33 -22.55 -26.97
N ASP A 513 -10.90 -23.81 -27.03
CA ASP A 513 -11.30 -24.77 -28.06
C ASP A 513 -11.06 -24.27 -29.51
N GLY A 514 -9.96 -23.53 -29.70
CA GLY A 514 -9.58 -22.95 -30.99
C GLY A 514 -10.42 -21.75 -31.42
N LYS A 515 -11.27 -21.21 -30.53
CA LYS A 515 -12.14 -20.06 -30.80
C LYS A 515 -11.89 -18.92 -29.79
N PRO A 516 -12.16 -17.65 -30.16
CA PRO A 516 -12.17 -16.56 -29.19
C PRO A 516 -13.12 -16.83 -28.02
N LEU A 517 -12.74 -16.36 -26.83
CA LEU A 517 -13.56 -16.39 -25.63
C LEU A 517 -14.83 -15.54 -25.87
N GLY A 518 -16.00 -16.18 -25.84
CA GLY A 518 -17.29 -15.56 -26.19
C GLY A 518 -17.99 -14.86 -25.04
N GLU A 519 -17.37 -14.81 -23.86
CA GLU A 519 -17.93 -14.24 -22.64
C GLU A 519 -18.08 -12.71 -22.75
N LYS A 520 -19.27 -12.19 -22.43
CA LYS A 520 -19.60 -10.76 -22.58
C LYS A 520 -18.79 -9.83 -21.67
N ASN A 521 -18.23 -10.33 -20.57
CA ASN A 521 -17.45 -9.52 -19.62
C ASN A 521 -16.27 -10.30 -19.01
N PRO A 522 -15.18 -10.53 -19.77
CA PRO A 522 -14.01 -11.27 -19.31
C PRO A 522 -13.07 -10.39 -18.46
N LYS A 523 -13.58 -9.32 -17.82
CA LYS A 523 -12.76 -8.36 -17.06
C LYS A 523 -11.90 -9.03 -15.98
N TRP A 524 -12.35 -10.14 -15.42
CA TRP A 524 -11.62 -10.84 -14.37
C TRP A 524 -10.34 -11.53 -14.87
N LEU A 525 -10.18 -11.72 -16.18
CA LEU A 525 -8.90 -12.13 -16.77
C LEU A 525 -7.84 -11.02 -16.74
N GLN A 526 -8.24 -9.78 -16.43
CA GLN A 526 -7.34 -8.65 -16.25
C GLN A 526 -6.91 -8.47 -14.80
N ASP A 527 -7.35 -9.33 -13.89
CA ASP A 527 -6.90 -9.31 -12.50
C ASP A 527 -5.38 -9.53 -12.43
N ASP A 528 -4.70 -8.83 -11.53
CA ASP A 528 -3.24 -8.86 -11.45
C ASP A 528 -2.70 -10.27 -11.19
N TYR A 529 -3.30 -11.07 -10.31
CA TYR A 529 -2.85 -12.45 -10.07
C TYR A 529 -2.88 -13.31 -11.35
N VAL A 530 -3.82 -13.04 -12.26
CA VAL A 530 -3.94 -13.72 -13.55
C VAL A 530 -2.78 -13.32 -14.45
N LYS A 531 -2.41 -12.04 -14.46
CA LYS A 531 -1.26 -11.53 -15.23
C LYS A 531 0.06 -12.09 -14.72
N PHE A 532 0.24 -12.15 -13.40
CA PHE A 532 1.43 -12.75 -12.78
C PHE A 532 1.52 -14.25 -13.06
N LEU A 533 0.41 -14.99 -12.93
CA LEU A 533 0.38 -16.41 -13.28
C LEU A 533 0.62 -16.63 -14.78
N ARG A 534 0.09 -15.76 -15.65
CA ARG A 534 0.37 -15.78 -17.09
C ARG A 534 1.84 -15.50 -17.40
N PHE A 535 2.45 -14.53 -16.72
CA PHE A 535 3.88 -14.24 -16.84
C PHE A 535 4.73 -15.45 -16.43
N ALA A 536 4.41 -16.06 -15.28
CA ALA A 536 5.09 -17.27 -14.80
C ALA A 536 4.93 -18.44 -15.77
N GLN A 537 3.71 -18.66 -16.28
CA GLN A 537 3.43 -19.65 -17.31
C GLN A 537 4.26 -19.42 -18.56
N TRP A 538 4.29 -18.19 -19.09
CA TRP A 538 5.08 -17.85 -20.28
C TRP A 538 6.58 -18.09 -20.05
N LYS A 539 7.12 -17.66 -18.91
CA LYS A 539 8.54 -17.81 -18.58
C LYS A 539 8.94 -19.29 -18.47
N ILE A 540 8.16 -20.11 -17.77
CA ILE A 540 8.39 -21.57 -17.67
C ILE A 540 8.15 -22.29 -19.00
N HIS A 541 7.15 -21.88 -19.78
CA HIS A 541 6.91 -22.44 -21.10
C HIS A 541 8.10 -22.21 -22.03
N LYS A 542 8.61 -20.98 -22.07
CA LYS A 542 9.81 -20.59 -22.84
C LYS A 542 11.07 -21.33 -22.38
N ALA A 543 11.23 -21.53 -21.06
CA ALA A 543 12.32 -22.33 -20.50
C ALA A 543 12.19 -23.84 -20.82
N GLY A 544 11.00 -24.31 -21.21
CA GLY A 544 10.73 -25.69 -21.60
C GLY A 544 10.52 -26.66 -20.43
N ARG A 545 10.94 -26.29 -19.20
CA ARG A 545 10.72 -27.06 -17.97
C ARG A 545 10.72 -26.13 -16.75
N GLY A 546 10.08 -26.56 -15.66
CA GLY A 546 10.11 -25.87 -14.38
C GLY A 546 8.80 -25.97 -13.59
N ILE A 547 8.75 -25.23 -12.48
CA ILE A 547 7.65 -25.24 -11.51
C ILE A 547 7.14 -23.81 -11.33
N VAL A 548 5.82 -23.62 -11.37
CA VAL A 548 5.15 -22.43 -10.83
C VAL A 548 4.38 -22.82 -9.57
N ALA A 549 4.61 -22.15 -8.45
CA ALA A 549 3.92 -22.44 -7.19
C ALA A 549 3.43 -21.15 -6.51
N MET A 550 2.13 -20.88 -6.57
CA MET A 550 1.56 -19.61 -6.09
C MET A 550 0.34 -19.84 -5.20
N ILE A 551 0.11 -18.93 -4.26
CA ILE A 551 -1.20 -18.74 -3.64
C ILE A 551 -1.92 -17.62 -4.40
N THR A 552 -3.16 -17.87 -4.83
CA THR A 552 -3.94 -16.91 -5.62
C THR A 552 -5.41 -16.94 -5.21
N ASN A 553 -6.19 -15.93 -5.62
CA ASN A 553 -7.65 -15.99 -5.58
C ASN A 553 -8.15 -17.26 -6.31
N HIS A 554 -9.03 -18.04 -5.66
CA HIS A 554 -9.52 -19.33 -6.19
C HIS A 554 -10.60 -19.20 -7.28
N GLY A 555 -11.02 -17.98 -7.62
CA GLY A 555 -12.12 -17.74 -8.56
C GLY A 555 -11.89 -18.33 -9.95
N TYR A 556 -10.63 -18.49 -10.38
CA TYR A 556 -10.32 -19.11 -11.67
C TYR A 556 -10.57 -20.63 -11.70
N LEU A 557 -10.80 -21.30 -10.56
CA LEU A 557 -11.01 -22.74 -10.51
C LEU A 557 -12.36 -23.13 -11.14
N ASP A 558 -13.41 -22.34 -10.90
CA ASP A 558 -14.79 -22.66 -11.27
C ASP A 558 -15.51 -21.59 -12.11
N ASN A 559 -14.99 -20.37 -12.21
CA ASN A 559 -15.69 -19.30 -12.93
C ASN A 559 -15.64 -19.51 -14.46
N PRO A 560 -16.80 -19.44 -15.17
CA PRO A 560 -16.85 -19.61 -16.62
C PRO A 560 -15.93 -18.68 -17.42
N THR A 561 -15.68 -17.44 -16.98
CA THR A 561 -14.84 -16.48 -17.71
C THR A 561 -13.37 -16.90 -17.80
N PHE A 562 -12.95 -17.88 -17.00
CA PHE A 562 -11.57 -18.35 -16.94
C PHE A 562 -11.32 -19.65 -17.71
N ARG A 563 -12.31 -20.15 -18.48
CA ARG A 563 -12.15 -21.43 -19.20
C ARG A 563 -11.01 -21.44 -20.23
N GLY A 564 -10.75 -20.30 -20.88
CA GLY A 564 -9.60 -20.15 -21.78
C GLY A 564 -8.27 -20.21 -21.03
N MET A 565 -8.19 -19.55 -19.87
CA MET A 565 -7.04 -19.66 -18.96
C MET A 565 -6.81 -21.11 -18.50
N ARG A 566 -7.84 -21.80 -18.00
CA ARG A 566 -7.73 -23.20 -17.55
C ARG A 566 -7.26 -24.13 -18.67
N GLN A 567 -7.80 -23.98 -19.88
CA GLN A 567 -7.31 -24.74 -21.04
C GLN A 567 -5.83 -24.42 -21.35
N SER A 568 -5.45 -23.15 -21.34
CA SER A 568 -4.06 -22.74 -21.62
C SER A 568 -3.07 -23.33 -20.59
N LEU A 569 -3.44 -23.34 -19.32
CA LEU A 569 -2.65 -23.95 -18.24
C LEU A 569 -2.50 -25.47 -18.45
N LEU A 570 -3.59 -26.19 -18.73
CA LEU A 570 -3.58 -27.63 -19.03
C LEU A 570 -2.73 -28.00 -20.25
N LYS A 571 -2.61 -27.10 -21.25
CA LYS A 571 -1.74 -27.33 -22.41
C LYS A 571 -0.26 -27.09 -22.10
N THR A 572 0.03 -26.24 -21.12
CA THR A 572 1.41 -25.80 -20.83
C THR A 572 2.11 -26.71 -19.84
N PHE A 573 1.39 -27.06 -18.78
CA PHE A 573 1.88 -27.82 -17.64
C PHE A 573 1.43 -29.26 -17.75
N ASP A 574 2.30 -30.17 -17.34
CA ASP A 574 2.07 -31.61 -17.39
C ASP A 574 1.30 -32.06 -16.14
N GLU A 575 1.77 -31.67 -14.94
CA GLU A 575 1.05 -31.91 -13.68
C GLU A 575 0.57 -30.58 -13.07
N ILE A 576 -0.64 -30.58 -12.51
CA ILE A 576 -1.21 -29.44 -11.77
C ILE A 576 -1.79 -29.96 -10.45
N TYR A 577 -1.38 -29.38 -9.33
CA TYR A 577 -1.93 -29.66 -8.01
C TYR A 577 -2.58 -28.41 -7.44
N ILE A 578 -3.87 -28.49 -7.10
CA ILE A 578 -4.66 -27.40 -6.53
C ILE A 578 -5.13 -27.78 -5.13
N LEU A 579 -4.66 -27.04 -4.12
CA LEU A 579 -5.23 -27.08 -2.78
C LEU A 579 -6.13 -25.85 -2.61
N ASP A 580 -7.45 -26.04 -2.71
CA ASP A 580 -8.42 -24.97 -2.45
C ASP A 580 -8.52 -24.76 -0.94
N LEU A 581 -8.15 -23.55 -0.48
CA LEU A 581 -8.21 -23.17 0.93
C LEU A 581 -9.54 -22.48 1.27
N HIS A 582 -10.45 -22.32 0.31
CA HIS A 582 -11.78 -21.72 0.49
C HIS A 582 -11.75 -20.38 1.23
N GLY A 583 -12.65 -20.18 2.20
CA GLY A 583 -12.80 -18.94 2.95
C GLY A 583 -13.48 -17.82 2.18
N ASN A 584 -14.31 -18.13 1.18
CA ASN A 584 -15.00 -17.13 0.38
C ASN A 584 -16.30 -16.63 1.05
N SER A 585 -16.17 -15.60 1.87
CA SER A 585 -17.32 -14.96 2.53
C SER A 585 -18.29 -14.27 1.57
N LEU A 586 -17.87 -13.92 0.34
CA LEU A 586 -18.76 -13.38 -0.70
C LEU A 586 -19.71 -14.46 -1.26
N LYS A 587 -19.21 -15.69 -1.39
CA LYS A 587 -20.01 -16.88 -1.73
C LYS A 587 -20.74 -17.45 -0.51
N ARG A 588 -20.43 -16.98 0.71
CA ARG A 588 -20.90 -17.52 2.00
C ARG A 588 -20.56 -19.01 2.13
N GLU A 589 -19.32 -19.36 1.79
CA GLU A 589 -18.81 -20.71 1.99
C GLU A 589 -18.82 -21.09 3.48
N THR A 590 -19.11 -22.36 3.74
CA THR A 590 -19.07 -22.99 5.07
C THR A 590 -18.37 -24.32 4.93
N ALA A 591 -17.79 -24.82 6.02
CA ALA A 591 -17.19 -26.14 6.03
C ALA A 591 -18.27 -27.22 5.77
N PRO A 592 -17.90 -28.43 5.29
CA PRO A 592 -18.85 -29.50 4.98
C PRO A 592 -19.71 -29.95 6.16
N ASP A 593 -19.22 -29.75 7.39
CA ASP A 593 -19.93 -30.01 8.65
C ASP A 593 -20.87 -28.87 9.08
N GLY A 594 -20.94 -27.79 8.30
CA GLY A 594 -21.70 -26.58 8.60
C GLY A 594 -20.96 -25.57 9.49
N GLY A 595 -19.70 -25.87 9.88
CA GLY A 595 -18.86 -24.97 10.67
C GLY A 595 -18.39 -23.72 9.89
N PRO A 596 -17.78 -22.76 10.59
CA PRO A 596 -17.19 -21.59 9.95
C PRO A 596 -16.04 -22.01 9.02
N ASP A 597 -15.97 -21.34 7.87
CA ASP A 597 -14.85 -21.49 6.94
C ASP A 597 -14.18 -20.13 6.73
N GLU A 598 -12.99 -19.98 7.31
CA GLU A 598 -12.29 -18.71 7.38
C GLU A 598 -11.15 -18.65 6.36
N ASN A 599 -10.94 -17.47 5.79
CA ASN A 599 -9.82 -17.26 4.89
C ASN A 599 -8.49 -17.24 5.65
N VAL A 600 -7.42 -17.74 5.02
CA VAL A 600 -6.05 -17.65 5.56
C VAL A 600 -5.49 -16.23 5.57
N PHE A 601 -6.11 -15.29 4.88
CA PHE A 601 -5.84 -13.85 4.98
C PHE A 601 -7.05 -13.11 5.58
N ASP A 602 -6.87 -11.86 5.98
CA ASP A 602 -7.97 -10.95 6.34
C ASP A 602 -8.65 -10.37 5.08
N ILE A 603 -9.18 -11.23 4.21
CA ILE A 603 -9.87 -10.88 2.97
C ILE A 603 -11.18 -11.65 2.80
N ARG A 604 -11.99 -11.24 1.82
CA ARG A 604 -13.33 -11.81 1.59
C ARG A 604 -13.38 -12.87 0.48
N GLN A 605 -12.48 -12.79 -0.49
CA GLN A 605 -12.38 -13.72 -1.62
C GLN A 605 -11.65 -15.00 -1.18
N GLY A 606 -12.13 -16.17 -1.61
CA GLY A 606 -11.42 -17.42 -1.33
C GLY A 606 -10.10 -17.54 -2.08
N VAL A 607 -9.18 -18.36 -1.56
CA VAL A 607 -7.82 -18.52 -2.09
C VAL A 607 -7.44 -19.99 -2.24
N ALA A 608 -6.52 -20.27 -3.15
CA ALA A 608 -6.01 -21.61 -3.41
C ALA A 608 -4.49 -21.58 -3.61
N ILE A 609 -3.81 -22.63 -3.15
CA ILE A 609 -2.41 -22.90 -3.46
C ILE A 609 -2.37 -23.79 -4.70
N ALA A 610 -1.60 -23.38 -5.72
CA ALA A 610 -1.47 -24.11 -6.96
C ALA A 610 -0.01 -24.38 -7.31
N PHE A 611 0.30 -25.63 -7.61
CA PHE A 611 1.58 -26.05 -8.19
C PHE A 611 1.35 -26.48 -9.65
N PHE A 612 2.10 -25.88 -10.57
CA PHE A 612 2.07 -26.19 -11.99
C PHE A 612 3.46 -26.66 -12.44
N ILE A 613 3.55 -27.88 -12.96
CA ILE A 613 4.83 -28.54 -13.23
C ILE A 613 4.97 -28.83 -14.73
N LYS A 614 6.12 -28.48 -15.30
CA LYS A 614 6.51 -28.78 -16.67
C LYS A 614 7.81 -29.58 -16.69
N HIS A 615 7.80 -30.81 -17.20
CA HIS A 615 8.94 -31.74 -17.11
C HIS A 615 9.91 -31.67 -18.28
N GLY A 616 9.43 -31.25 -19.46
CA GLY A 616 10.24 -31.04 -20.67
C GLY A 616 10.12 -32.14 -21.75
N LYS A 617 10.17 -33.43 -21.40
CA LYS A 617 9.91 -34.57 -22.31
C LYS A 617 9.16 -35.68 -21.59
N GLU A 618 8.32 -36.43 -22.34
CA GLU A 618 7.43 -37.54 -21.91
C GLU A 618 7.30 -37.73 -20.40
N ALA A 619 6.23 -37.18 -19.83
CA ALA A 619 6.04 -37.09 -18.40
C ALA A 619 4.59 -37.37 -18.00
N PRO A 620 4.35 -37.80 -16.75
CA PRO A 620 3.01 -37.96 -16.22
C PRO A 620 2.21 -36.66 -16.41
N ARG A 621 0.95 -36.83 -16.81
CA ARG A 621 0.00 -35.72 -16.93
C ARG A 621 -1.15 -35.91 -15.99
N GLY A 622 -1.57 -34.84 -15.33
CA GLY A 622 -2.69 -34.92 -14.41
C GLY A 622 -3.04 -33.57 -13.79
N LEU A 623 -4.33 -33.41 -13.52
CA LEU A 623 -4.82 -32.37 -12.62
C LEU A 623 -5.27 -33.04 -11.34
N PHE A 624 -4.86 -32.49 -10.22
CA PHE A 624 -5.14 -33.01 -8.90
C PHE A 624 -5.72 -31.91 -8.01
N HIS A 625 -6.76 -32.22 -7.23
CA HIS A 625 -7.46 -31.28 -6.36
C HIS A 625 -7.60 -31.82 -4.94
N ALA A 626 -7.43 -30.94 -3.96
CA ALA A 626 -7.78 -31.18 -2.56
C ALA A 626 -8.47 -29.94 -2.00
N ASP A 627 -9.44 -30.16 -1.12
CA ASP A 627 -10.15 -29.10 -0.40
C ASP A 627 -9.65 -29.02 1.04
N LEU A 628 -9.44 -27.81 1.56
CA LEU A 628 -9.14 -27.57 2.97
C LEU A 628 -10.07 -26.50 3.53
N TYR A 629 -11.09 -26.96 4.26
CA TYR A 629 -12.06 -26.13 4.98
C TYR A 629 -11.67 -25.96 6.46
N GLY A 630 -12.29 -24.99 7.13
CA GLY A 630 -12.24 -24.82 8.58
C GLY A 630 -11.79 -23.43 9.01
N THR A 631 -11.46 -23.28 10.30
CA THR A 631 -10.97 -22.02 10.84
C THR A 631 -9.55 -21.72 10.36
N ARG A 632 -9.14 -20.45 10.42
CA ARG A 632 -7.81 -20.01 9.98
C ARG A 632 -6.69 -20.76 10.71
N GLU A 633 -6.83 -20.91 12.02
CA GLU A 633 -5.86 -21.60 12.89
C GLU A 633 -5.74 -23.10 12.56
N GLU A 634 -6.85 -23.76 12.26
CA GLU A 634 -6.85 -25.17 11.84
C GLU A 634 -6.15 -25.35 10.49
N LYS A 635 -6.42 -24.45 9.54
CA LYS A 635 -5.74 -24.45 8.23
C LYS A 635 -4.23 -24.26 8.39
N TYR A 636 -3.79 -23.36 9.27
CA TYR A 636 -2.37 -23.16 9.55
C TYR A 636 -1.69 -24.41 10.10
N LYS A 637 -2.27 -25.03 11.13
CA LYS A 637 -1.73 -26.29 11.70
C LYS A 637 -1.69 -27.42 10.69
N TRP A 638 -2.71 -27.50 9.83
CA TRP A 638 -2.76 -28.49 8.77
C TRP A 638 -1.64 -28.27 7.75
N LEU A 639 -1.44 -27.03 7.29
CA LEU A 639 -0.39 -26.65 6.34
C LEU A 639 1.02 -26.88 6.88
N GLU A 640 1.23 -26.85 8.19
CA GLU A 640 2.53 -27.15 8.81
C GLU A 640 2.84 -28.66 8.86
N SER A 641 1.81 -29.49 9.02
CA SER A 641 1.93 -30.94 9.24
C SER A 641 1.77 -31.79 7.98
N HIS A 642 1.26 -31.22 6.89
CA HIS A 642 1.01 -31.92 5.64
C HIS A 642 1.92 -31.44 4.49
N ASP A 643 1.99 -32.26 3.44
CA ASP A 643 2.70 -32.00 2.20
C ASP A 643 1.90 -32.51 0.98
N LEU A 644 2.47 -32.42 -0.21
CA LEU A 644 1.84 -32.84 -1.47
C LEU A 644 1.39 -34.31 -1.49
N THR A 645 2.03 -35.19 -0.70
CA THR A 645 1.74 -36.62 -0.64
C THR A 645 0.67 -36.96 0.39
N THR A 646 0.58 -36.17 1.48
CA THR A 646 -0.38 -36.40 2.57
C THR A 646 -1.65 -35.57 2.45
N ALA A 647 -1.69 -34.57 1.56
CA ALA A 647 -2.81 -33.67 1.35
C ALA A 647 -4.11 -34.32 0.79
N GLY A 648 -4.07 -35.59 0.37
CA GLY A 648 -5.28 -36.30 -0.07
C GLY A 648 -5.81 -35.88 -1.45
N TYR A 649 -4.93 -35.41 -2.33
CA TYR A 649 -5.26 -35.00 -3.69
C TYR A 649 -6.01 -36.05 -4.50
N GLN A 650 -7.09 -35.63 -5.17
CA GLN A 650 -7.90 -36.44 -6.06
C GLN A 650 -7.67 -36.06 -7.52
N SER A 651 -7.56 -37.05 -8.41
CA SER A 651 -7.39 -36.81 -9.85
C SER A 651 -8.69 -36.25 -10.46
N LEU A 652 -8.56 -35.19 -11.26
CA LEU A 652 -9.63 -34.59 -12.04
C LEU A 652 -9.40 -34.81 -13.54
N THR A 653 -10.49 -34.87 -14.29
CA THR A 653 -10.47 -34.89 -15.77
C THR A 653 -11.29 -33.70 -16.28
N PRO A 654 -10.67 -32.52 -16.43
CA PRO A 654 -11.37 -31.34 -16.96
C PRO A 654 -11.81 -31.54 -18.40
N GLU A 655 -13.08 -31.22 -18.68
CA GLU A 655 -13.66 -31.37 -20.02
C GLU A 655 -14.14 -30.03 -20.61
N SER A 656 -14.12 -29.95 -21.94
CA SER A 656 -14.77 -28.86 -22.69
C SER A 656 -16.26 -28.76 -22.31
N PRO A 657 -16.85 -27.55 -22.29
CA PRO A 657 -16.23 -26.29 -22.66
C PRO A 657 -15.59 -25.55 -21.49
N PHE A 658 -15.74 -26.03 -20.25
CA PHE A 658 -15.42 -25.23 -19.07
C PHE A 658 -14.06 -25.55 -18.45
N TYR A 659 -13.56 -26.78 -18.59
CA TYR A 659 -12.28 -27.20 -18.03
C TYR A 659 -12.15 -26.91 -16.53
N PHE A 660 -13.19 -27.18 -15.72
CA PHE A 660 -13.18 -26.83 -14.29
C PHE A 660 -12.04 -27.51 -13.53
N PHE A 661 -11.44 -26.78 -12.59
CA PHE A 661 -10.38 -27.28 -11.70
C PHE A 661 -10.90 -27.69 -10.32
N VAL A 662 -12.23 -27.80 -10.17
CA VAL A 662 -12.90 -28.31 -8.97
C VAL A 662 -13.59 -29.65 -9.28
N PRO A 663 -13.74 -30.54 -8.29
CA PRO A 663 -14.53 -31.75 -8.45
C PRO A 663 -15.96 -31.45 -8.90
N ARG A 664 -16.47 -32.21 -9.86
CA ARG A 664 -17.87 -32.15 -10.29
C ARG A 664 -18.43 -33.53 -10.55
N THR A 665 -19.70 -33.72 -10.21
CA THR A 665 -20.45 -34.92 -10.58
C THR A 665 -20.75 -34.88 -12.08
N THR A 666 -19.92 -35.53 -12.88
CA THR A 666 -20.03 -35.53 -14.35
C THR A 666 -20.71 -36.77 -14.92
N GLN A 667 -21.11 -37.74 -14.09
CA GLN A 667 -21.67 -39.03 -14.54
C GLN A 667 -22.81 -38.89 -15.56
N ASN A 668 -23.69 -37.91 -15.39
CA ASN A 668 -24.84 -37.66 -16.28
C ASN A 668 -24.63 -36.47 -17.23
N LEU A 669 -23.40 -35.93 -17.34
CA LEU A 669 -23.13 -34.71 -18.10
C LEU A 669 -23.39 -34.88 -19.59
N HIS A 670 -23.07 -36.05 -20.17
CA HIS A 670 -23.37 -36.35 -21.56
C HIS A 670 -24.88 -36.36 -21.84
N ALA A 671 -25.66 -37.01 -20.97
CA ALA A 671 -27.11 -37.03 -21.06
C ALA A 671 -27.72 -35.62 -20.87
N TYR A 672 -27.19 -34.83 -19.93
CA TYR A 672 -27.62 -33.43 -19.75
C TYR A 672 -27.34 -32.57 -20.99
N ARG A 673 -26.17 -32.74 -21.62
CA ARG A 673 -25.76 -31.99 -22.82
C ARG A 673 -26.49 -32.41 -24.10
N SER A 674 -27.16 -33.56 -24.11
CA SER A 674 -27.97 -33.97 -25.25
C SER A 674 -29.33 -33.27 -25.30
N TRP A 675 -29.71 -32.54 -24.24
CA TRP A 675 -30.94 -31.77 -24.18
C TRP A 675 -30.72 -30.39 -24.82
N PRO A 676 -31.72 -29.82 -25.52
CA PRO A 676 -31.63 -28.45 -26.02
C PRO A 676 -31.29 -27.47 -24.89
N SER A 677 -30.35 -26.56 -25.15
CA SER A 677 -29.95 -25.55 -24.19
C SER A 677 -31.05 -24.49 -24.00
N ILE A 678 -31.08 -23.85 -22.83
CA ILE A 678 -32.07 -22.78 -22.55
C ILE A 678 -32.03 -21.65 -23.60
N PRO A 679 -30.86 -21.18 -24.09
CA PRO A 679 -30.83 -20.18 -25.16
C PRO A 679 -31.34 -20.67 -26.52
N GLU A 680 -31.28 -21.97 -26.80
CA GLU A 680 -31.89 -22.55 -28.01
C GLU A 680 -33.41 -22.60 -27.91
N ILE A 681 -33.94 -22.93 -26.71
CA ILE A 681 -35.39 -22.92 -26.44
C ILE A 681 -35.93 -21.48 -26.40
N PHE A 682 -35.19 -20.57 -25.76
CA PHE A 682 -35.55 -19.17 -25.57
C PHE A 682 -34.51 -18.25 -26.25
N PRO A 683 -34.61 -18.03 -27.58
CA PRO A 683 -33.63 -17.25 -28.33
C PRO A 683 -33.62 -15.77 -27.93
N VAL A 684 -34.74 -15.26 -27.41
CA VAL A 684 -34.85 -13.92 -26.83
C VAL A 684 -34.72 -14.05 -25.31
N ASN A 685 -33.53 -13.78 -24.79
CA ASN A 685 -33.24 -13.83 -23.35
C ASN A 685 -32.28 -12.71 -22.93
N SER A 686 -32.34 -12.34 -21.66
CA SER A 686 -31.48 -11.33 -21.05
C SER A 686 -31.39 -11.54 -19.55
N VAL A 687 -30.39 -10.92 -18.94
CA VAL A 687 -30.40 -10.60 -17.50
C VAL A 687 -31.47 -9.55 -17.20
N GLY A 688 -31.80 -9.36 -15.92
CA GLY A 688 -32.78 -8.36 -15.48
C GLY A 688 -32.39 -6.90 -15.76
N ILE A 689 -33.34 -6.00 -15.53
CA ILE A 689 -33.17 -4.55 -15.65
C ILE A 689 -32.05 -4.07 -14.72
N VAL A 690 -31.23 -3.13 -15.20
CA VAL A 690 -30.27 -2.40 -14.36
C VAL A 690 -30.65 -0.92 -14.36
N THR A 691 -31.00 -0.40 -13.19
CA THR A 691 -31.38 1.01 -13.05
C THR A 691 -30.16 1.92 -12.89
N ALA A 692 -29.09 1.41 -12.24
CA ALA A 692 -27.97 2.15 -11.66
C ALA A 692 -28.32 3.12 -10.51
N ARG A 693 -29.61 3.37 -10.26
CA ARG A 693 -30.15 4.32 -9.26
C ARG A 693 -31.49 3.81 -8.72
N ASP A 694 -31.47 2.70 -7.98
CA ASP A 694 -32.71 2.06 -7.51
C ASP A 694 -33.58 3.02 -6.67
N ASN A 695 -32.98 3.80 -5.76
CA ASN A 695 -33.72 4.76 -4.93
C ASN A 695 -34.48 5.85 -5.72
N LEU A 696 -33.99 6.19 -6.92
CA LEU A 696 -34.65 7.16 -7.81
C LEU A 696 -35.72 6.51 -8.69
N THR A 697 -35.56 5.23 -9.00
CA THR A 697 -36.27 4.58 -10.11
C THR A 697 -37.29 3.54 -9.64
N ILE A 698 -37.19 3.06 -8.39
CA ILE A 698 -37.99 1.98 -7.83
C ILE A 698 -38.69 2.48 -6.56
N HIS A 699 -40.02 2.44 -6.53
CA HIS A 699 -40.84 2.98 -5.45
C HIS A 699 -41.89 1.98 -4.96
N TRP A 700 -42.45 2.21 -3.77
CA TRP A 700 -43.44 1.30 -3.19
C TRP A 700 -44.81 1.46 -3.83
N THR A 701 -45.15 2.68 -4.26
CA THR A 701 -46.45 3.00 -4.85
C THR A 701 -46.31 3.61 -6.23
N PRO A 702 -47.32 3.47 -7.11
CA PRO A 702 -47.29 4.12 -8.42
C PRO A 702 -47.32 5.65 -8.29
N GLU A 703 -47.95 6.20 -7.26
CA GLU A 703 -47.99 7.64 -6.97
C GLU A 703 -46.61 8.20 -6.61
N GLU A 704 -45.82 7.47 -5.82
CA GLU A 704 -44.43 7.84 -5.50
C GLU A 704 -43.56 7.87 -6.75
N ALA A 705 -43.66 6.82 -7.59
CA ALA A 705 -42.91 6.75 -8.84
C ALA A 705 -43.28 7.90 -9.78
N TRP A 706 -44.57 8.18 -9.91
CA TRP A 706 -45.07 9.27 -10.76
C TRP A 706 -44.61 10.64 -10.27
N THR A 707 -44.74 10.90 -8.97
CA THR A 707 -44.32 12.17 -8.36
C THR A 707 -42.81 12.38 -8.52
N THR A 708 -42.02 11.33 -8.31
CA THR A 708 -40.57 11.36 -8.50
C THR A 708 -40.20 11.70 -9.93
N VAL A 709 -40.82 11.05 -10.92
CA VAL A 709 -40.59 11.33 -12.35
C VAL A 709 -40.95 12.76 -12.74
N LEU A 710 -42.11 13.26 -12.30
CA LEU A 710 -42.54 14.63 -12.59
C LEU A 710 -41.59 15.67 -12.02
N ASN A 711 -41.14 15.49 -10.78
CA ASN A 711 -40.22 16.41 -10.13
C ASN A 711 -38.82 16.32 -10.75
N PHE A 712 -38.26 15.12 -10.84
CA PHE A 712 -36.91 14.88 -11.36
C PHE A 712 -36.75 15.36 -12.80
N SER A 713 -37.75 15.19 -13.67
CA SER A 713 -37.68 15.61 -15.07
C SER A 713 -37.67 17.13 -15.28
N ARG A 714 -38.05 17.92 -14.26
CA ARG A 714 -38.15 19.40 -14.32
C ARG A 714 -37.06 20.11 -13.53
N MET A 715 -36.36 19.40 -12.66
CA MET A 715 -35.27 19.96 -11.87
C MET A 715 -34.05 20.24 -12.73
N ASP A 716 -33.30 21.27 -12.36
CA ASP A 716 -31.92 21.43 -12.78
C ASP A 716 -31.07 20.22 -12.33
N GLU A 717 -30.00 19.89 -13.07
CA GLU A 717 -29.19 18.71 -12.79
C GLU A 717 -28.55 18.73 -11.41
N ASP A 718 -28.04 19.88 -10.94
CA ASP A 718 -27.39 19.99 -9.64
C ASP A 718 -28.41 19.90 -8.50
N LEU A 719 -29.58 20.53 -8.68
CA LEU A 719 -30.67 20.40 -7.73
C LEU A 719 -31.19 18.95 -7.66
N ALA A 720 -31.32 18.27 -8.79
CA ALA A 720 -31.72 16.88 -8.85
C ALA A 720 -30.71 15.97 -8.14
N ARG A 721 -29.41 16.24 -8.29
CA ARG A 721 -28.35 15.51 -7.56
C ARG A 721 -28.48 15.66 -6.06
N GLN A 722 -28.74 16.87 -5.57
CA GLN A 722 -28.91 17.12 -4.14
C GLN A 722 -30.21 16.49 -3.62
N ALA A 723 -31.34 16.75 -4.29
CA ALA A 723 -32.67 16.32 -3.85
C ALA A 723 -32.80 14.79 -3.75
N TYR A 724 -32.20 14.06 -4.70
CA TYR A 724 -32.25 12.60 -4.77
C TYR A 724 -30.94 11.92 -4.33
N GLN A 725 -30.00 12.69 -3.76
CA GLN A 725 -28.70 12.20 -3.28
C GLN A 725 -27.96 11.38 -4.35
N LEU A 726 -28.02 11.85 -5.60
CA LEU A 726 -27.41 11.18 -6.73
C LEU A 726 -25.91 11.48 -6.70
N GLY A 727 -25.12 10.47 -6.36
CA GLY A 727 -23.66 10.54 -6.48
C GLY A 727 -23.19 10.80 -7.91
N ARG A 728 -21.87 10.76 -8.12
CA ARG A 728 -21.27 10.97 -9.45
C ARG A 728 -21.89 10.06 -10.51
N ASP A 729 -22.00 10.58 -11.73
CA ASP A 729 -22.53 9.83 -12.86
C ASP A 729 -21.78 8.52 -13.09
N ALA A 730 -22.52 7.50 -13.55
CA ALA A 730 -21.94 6.24 -13.99
C ALA A 730 -21.63 6.30 -15.49
N ARG A 731 -20.83 5.36 -15.99
CA ARG A 731 -20.45 5.30 -17.42
C ARG A 731 -21.65 5.37 -18.36
N ASP A 732 -22.71 4.61 -18.06
CA ASP A 732 -23.91 4.45 -18.90
C ASP A 732 -25.18 5.03 -18.23
N TRP A 733 -25.05 5.83 -17.17
CA TRP A 733 -26.17 6.53 -16.54
C TRP A 733 -25.74 7.92 -16.07
N LYS A 734 -26.44 8.95 -16.55
CA LYS A 734 -26.21 10.35 -16.20
C LYS A 734 -27.54 11.04 -15.91
N VAL A 735 -27.54 12.03 -15.03
CA VAL A 735 -28.76 12.81 -14.72
C VAL A 735 -29.35 13.42 -15.98
N SER A 736 -28.52 14.10 -16.79
CA SER A 736 -28.90 14.66 -18.09
C SER A 736 -29.60 13.66 -19.00
N LEU A 737 -29.01 12.47 -19.18
CA LEU A 737 -29.56 11.42 -20.05
C LEU A 737 -30.88 10.85 -19.51
N ALA A 738 -30.95 10.63 -18.20
CA ALA A 738 -32.16 10.13 -17.54
C ALA A 738 -33.32 11.14 -17.67
N GLN A 739 -33.05 12.42 -17.42
CA GLN A 739 -34.06 13.46 -17.59
C GLN A 739 -34.48 13.65 -19.06
N GLN A 740 -33.54 13.56 -20.00
CA GLN A 740 -33.84 13.61 -21.43
C GLN A 740 -34.76 12.47 -21.86
N ASP A 741 -34.52 11.26 -21.35
CA ASP A 741 -35.36 10.09 -21.60
C ASP A 741 -36.79 10.28 -21.07
N LEU A 742 -36.94 10.81 -19.86
CA LEU A 742 -38.26 11.10 -19.29
C LEU A 742 -39.06 12.14 -20.09
N ARG A 743 -38.37 13.12 -20.69
CA ARG A 743 -38.96 14.19 -21.52
C ARG A 743 -39.15 13.80 -22.99
N ARG A 744 -38.71 12.59 -23.37
CA ARG A 744 -38.78 12.13 -24.76
C ARG A 744 -40.23 12.12 -25.24
N ASP A 745 -40.40 12.47 -26.52
CA ASP A 745 -41.69 12.53 -27.23
C ASP A 745 -42.74 13.48 -26.61
N GLY A 746 -42.34 14.34 -25.67
CA GLY A 746 -43.26 15.25 -24.96
C GLY A 746 -43.76 14.70 -23.61
N GLY A 747 -43.15 13.62 -23.11
CA GLY A 747 -43.41 13.06 -21.78
C GLY A 747 -42.95 13.96 -20.61
N PRO A 748 -43.12 13.50 -19.35
CA PRO A 748 -43.46 12.13 -18.96
C PRO A 748 -44.95 11.78 -19.06
N TYR A 749 -45.27 10.49 -19.22
CA TYR A 749 -46.64 9.96 -19.36
C TYR A 749 -46.98 8.95 -18.26
N ARG A 750 -48.13 9.11 -17.59
CA ARG A 750 -48.47 8.32 -16.39
C ARG A 750 -48.63 6.81 -16.66
N ASP A 751 -49.03 6.43 -17.88
CA ASP A 751 -49.18 5.04 -18.32
C ASP A 751 -47.84 4.28 -18.40
N LYS A 752 -46.70 4.98 -18.34
CA LYS A 752 -45.37 4.37 -18.25
C LYS A 752 -44.99 3.96 -16.82
N VAL A 753 -45.80 4.28 -15.82
CA VAL A 753 -45.62 3.77 -14.46
C VAL A 753 -46.17 2.35 -14.39
N VAL A 754 -45.29 1.38 -14.18
CA VAL A 754 -45.60 -0.05 -14.25
C VAL A 754 -45.08 -0.79 -13.00
N PRO A 755 -45.71 -1.91 -12.61
CA PRO A 755 -45.17 -2.77 -11.56
C PRO A 755 -43.86 -3.45 -12.01
N ILE A 756 -42.96 -3.69 -11.07
CA ILE A 756 -41.70 -4.41 -11.26
C ILE A 756 -41.45 -5.35 -10.08
N LEU A 757 -41.07 -6.59 -10.37
CA LEU A 757 -40.62 -7.52 -9.35
C LEU A 757 -39.16 -7.20 -8.98
N TYR A 758 -38.97 -6.41 -7.92
CA TYR A 758 -37.65 -5.90 -7.52
C TYR A 758 -36.79 -6.97 -6.84
N ARG A 759 -37.43 -7.81 -6.02
CA ARG A 759 -36.85 -9.00 -5.37
C ARG A 759 -37.88 -10.14 -5.42
N PRO A 760 -37.48 -11.41 -5.15
CA PRO A 760 -38.43 -12.51 -5.08
C PRO A 760 -39.59 -12.14 -4.14
N PHE A 761 -40.82 -12.13 -4.69
CA PHE A 761 -42.06 -11.78 -3.99
C PHE A 761 -42.17 -10.32 -3.48
N ASP A 762 -41.33 -9.39 -3.98
CA ASP A 762 -41.36 -7.95 -3.67
C ASP A 762 -41.73 -7.15 -4.94
N VAL A 763 -43.02 -6.83 -5.07
CA VAL A 763 -43.55 -6.02 -6.18
C VAL A 763 -43.50 -4.54 -5.80
N ARG A 764 -42.82 -3.78 -6.65
CA ARG A 764 -42.65 -2.32 -6.56
C ARG A 764 -43.11 -1.66 -7.84
N TYR A 765 -42.92 -0.36 -7.98
CA TYR A 765 -43.29 0.41 -9.16
C TYR A 765 -42.09 1.16 -9.74
N THR A 766 -42.04 1.28 -11.06
CA THR A 766 -41.02 2.04 -11.79
C THR A 766 -41.63 2.76 -12.99
N TYR A 767 -40.89 3.70 -13.58
CA TYR A 767 -41.25 4.34 -14.84
C TYR A 767 -40.44 3.74 -15.98
N TYR A 768 -41.08 2.98 -16.87
CA TYR A 768 -40.39 2.16 -17.86
C TYR A 768 -40.51 2.75 -19.28
N THR A 769 -39.40 3.30 -19.78
CA THR A 769 -39.30 3.84 -21.15
C THR A 769 -38.80 2.82 -22.17
N GLY A 770 -38.14 1.75 -21.72
CA GLY A 770 -37.43 0.81 -22.59
C GLY A 770 -36.14 1.36 -23.23
N CYS A 771 -35.74 2.60 -22.90
CA CYS A 771 -34.61 3.25 -23.54
C CYS A 771 -33.31 3.06 -22.73
N SER A 772 -32.30 2.43 -23.35
CA SER A 772 -31.00 2.25 -22.71
C SER A 772 -30.28 3.58 -22.52
N ARG A 773 -29.47 3.68 -21.46
CA ARG A 773 -28.81 4.94 -21.04
C ARG A 773 -29.81 6.07 -20.78
N GLY A 774 -30.99 5.73 -20.27
CA GLY A 774 -32.06 6.67 -19.96
C GLY A 774 -32.39 6.68 -18.47
N PHE A 775 -33.67 6.75 -18.13
CA PHE A 775 -34.11 6.68 -16.73
C PHE A 775 -33.63 5.38 -16.07
N HIS A 776 -33.68 4.26 -16.83
CA HIS A 776 -32.95 3.04 -16.53
C HIS A 776 -31.65 2.95 -17.34
N CYS A 777 -30.59 2.46 -16.70
CA CYS A 777 -29.31 2.25 -17.38
C CYS A 777 -29.41 1.17 -18.48
N MET A 778 -29.98 0.00 -18.15
CA MET A 778 -30.20 -1.13 -19.07
C MET A 778 -31.62 -1.71 -18.87
N PRO A 779 -32.64 -1.19 -19.57
CA PRO A 779 -34.03 -1.63 -19.42
C PRO A 779 -34.37 -2.95 -20.13
N ARG A 780 -33.50 -3.45 -21.02
CA ARG A 780 -33.69 -4.75 -21.73
C ARG A 780 -35.03 -4.83 -22.50
N PRO A 781 -35.35 -3.83 -23.36
CA PRO A 781 -36.64 -3.76 -24.05
C PRO A 781 -36.93 -4.97 -24.95
N GLU A 782 -35.89 -5.60 -25.49
CA GLU A 782 -36.01 -6.82 -26.29
C GLU A 782 -36.70 -7.98 -25.54
N VAL A 783 -36.51 -8.09 -24.23
CA VAL A 783 -37.14 -9.12 -23.39
C VAL A 783 -38.35 -8.57 -22.67
N MET A 784 -38.22 -7.40 -22.04
CA MET A 784 -39.26 -6.85 -21.17
C MET A 784 -40.57 -6.53 -21.88
N ARG A 785 -40.57 -6.32 -23.20
CA ARG A 785 -41.81 -6.14 -23.99
C ARG A 785 -42.70 -7.40 -24.05
N HIS A 786 -42.17 -8.55 -23.64
CA HIS A 786 -42.86 -9.85 -23.62
C HIS A 786 -43.31 -10.26 -22.21
N MET A 787 -42.96 -9.48 -21.18
CA MET A 787 -43.39 -9.64 -19.79
C MET A 787 -44.43 -8.58 -19.46
#